data_AF-A0A7C7YQT3-F1
#
_entry.id   AF-A0A7C7YQT3-F1
#
_cell.length_a   1.000
_cell.length_b   1.000
_cell.length_c   1.000
_cell.angle_alpha   90.00
_cell.angle_beta   90.00
_cell.angle_gamma   90.00
#
_symmetry.space_group_name_H-M   'P 1'
#
loop_
_entity.id
_entity.type
_entity.pdbx_description
1 polymer ?
#
loop_
_entity_poly.entity_id
_entity_poly.type
_entity_poly.pdbx_seq_one_letter_code
_entity_poly.pdbx_strand_id
1 'polypeptide(L)'
;MITIIFTLSLLASPLPIVYAIDDEPTGTSSDISGWIKNLGSEEWSVREEAARKLLDAGPAAIGALRSSLMDPDPEVRARIKEMLALLSPPVLIVDVVRVGNSAEGSWLSRRTDLDSTSIRFSRNELIQSSVTSATEERRIQVEIRGTEAPYSVEILFPGVNSTIVSGPPARGLDPGVPWVVLSEERVAMEHALGKTTTEGEFATWVAVLHHDPSEELERLEPAERLRRAMIEHLPHTDDPALWMLASIWPEEQLLPAPTRDESPRIRDAHTLARLSSGDTTARNDLTRLVADHLDGSDTIAIRRIDALIPGLIEAQIDRSIELLIRHCGDLSPWRQHLTWHALLQRIEDPQFASTHGKSLIEAILSPAALPILRWTNSRMASLWSALHRHVPSGQWMEALDGRIRNALGEDLAQASGRIPLILGTLAFLSNRSEALPKEWLSYVSELIPSQHAEIAIGVLASQMQNLKEVPEEIWLQACKGFATGLASSDTTIGFRVRNSVTRFSEFRFLSPAIRRTLFETLIEVLATGSNNHRSTAAQLLSKNLGRPATPQLRTRDQSYWTAQAKYWKERLESLEDDQLYPEIDADRWVRLTLADFRIDPEGKTDPLRIQRVVLQVGRRLISIEDNGEDESIQIEATAGNTHRLSGSILLVAGRPVLARLRPRWRRWVHRVSSARLGSESAQSRSLVTYQTLVLMEVIGADEALDQPGWETEPSWQGIEQILLTQMRSPQQTIRNTVIDIVTTLQLESAREPLIALWENSQSEAVARALLALGDLRGRDLLFKGIQVLEKRATREAQKSMEQLLLLGDLETVHLVLGWLETPASLRNRILENQLPVALRAIESWVASHANEDNFPRERLLSVLVQRCDTRNLRNYSIPLLRRLTGEDMGWWNTFSITDSSERIEAQEEIAARWRGWWKRRSERSADPVKMNPPRDR
;
A
#
# COMPACT_ATOMS: atom_id res chain seq x y z
N MET A 1 22.70 22.19 74.38
CA MET A 1 24.11 21.94 74.03
C MET A 1 24.36 22.61 72.69
N ILE A 2 24.94 23.83 72.67
CA ILE A 2 26.39 24.07 72.44
C ILE A 2 26.70 23.63 71.00
N THR A 3 26.98 24.44 69.97
CA THR A 3 27.79 25.68 69.80
C THR A 3 27.68 26.02 68.28
N ILE A 4 27.39 27.24 67.77
CA ILE A 4 28.17 28.51 67.71
C ILE A 4 28.80 28.78 66.30
N ILE A 5 28.59 30.03 65.81
CA ILE A 5 29.51 30.90 64.99
C ILE A 5 29.60 30.65 63.45
N PHE A 6 29.59 31.64 62.51
CA PHE A 6 29.58 33.12 62.51
C PHE A 6 29.16 33.69 61.11
N THR A 7 28.28 34.71 61.12
CA THR A 7 28.29 36.05 60.43
C THR A 7 29.06 36.30 59.12
N LEU A 8 28.54 37.08 58.15
CA LEU A 8 28.29 38.53 58.29
C LEU A 8 27.11 39.09 57.45
N SER A 9 26.43 40.04 58.09
CA SER A 9 25.18 40.73 57.75
C SER A 9 25.39 42.06 57.02
N LEU A 10 24.33 42.63 56.43
CA LEU A 10 24.03 44.08 56.57
C LEU A 10 22.56 44.44 56.24
N LEU A 11 21.79 44.76 57.30
CA LEU A 11 20.78 45.84 57.51
C LEU A 11 19.62 46.07 56.51
N ALA A 12 18.43 46.61 56.85
CA ALA A 12 17.49 46.60 57.98
C ALA A 12 16.48 47.76 57.73
N SER A 13 15.17 47.50 57.86
CA SER A 13 14.07 48.45 58.22
C SER A 13 13.39 49.30 57.09
N PRO A 14 12.23 49.97 57.33
CA PRO A 14 10.95 49.64 56.68
C PRO A 14 10.36 50.78 55.79
N LEU A 15 9.26 50.45 55.09
CA LEU A 15 8.47 51.25 54.12
C LEU A 15 8.39 52.79 54.33
N PRO A 16 8.32 53.52 53.20
CA PRO A 16 7.17 54.40 52.96
C PRO A 16 6.60 54.34 51.52
N ILE A 17 5.26 54.30 51.44
CA ILE A 17 4.34 55.13 50.63
C ILE A 17 4.81 55.66 49.24
N VAL A 18 4.06 55.22 48.22
CA VAL A 18 3.57 55.91 47.01
C VAL A 18 4.58 56.67 46.13
N TYR A 19 4.78 56.14 44.92
CA TYR A 19 4.65 56.94 43.70
C TYR A 19 3.70 56.20 42.74
N ALA A 20 2.64 56.88 42.36
CA ALA A 20 1.76 56.49 41.27
C ALA A 20 2.54 56.58 39.95
N ILE A 21 2.41 55.54 39.12
CA ILE A 21 2.44 55.67 37.67
C ILE A 21 1.17 54.99 37.21
N ASP A 22 0.11 55.79 37.07
CA ASP A 22 -0.91 55.53 36.08
C ASP A 22 -0.24 55.62 34.70
N ASP A 23 -0.42 54.58 33.89
CA ASP A 23 -0.79 54.70 32.47
C ASP A 23 -0.98 53.28 31.91
N GLU A 24 -2.23 52.83 31.87
CA GLU A 24 -2.66 51.85 30.88
C GLU A 24 -2.58 52.54 29.49
N PRO A 25 -1.86 51.99 28.49
CA PRO A 25 -1.84 52.61 27.17
C PRO A 25 -3.10 52.20 26.39
N THR A 26 -4.21 52.92 26.59
CA THR A 26 -5.30 52.97 25.62
C THR A 26 -4.98 54.06 24.59
N GLY A 27 -4.21 53.71 23.56
CA GLY A 27 -3.95 54.62 22.43
C GLY A 27 -5.25 54.98 21.71
N THR A 28 -5.54 56.26 21.55
CA THR A 28 -6.68 56.73 20.74
C THR A 28 -6.36 56.63 19.25
N SER A 29 -7.37 56.55 18.37
CA SER A 29 -7.17 56.41 16.91
C SER A 29 -6.31 57.52 16.29
N SER A 30 -6.22 58.68 16.95
CA SER A 30 -5.36 59.82 16.62
C SER A 30 -3.86 59.50 16.75
N ASP A 31 -3.47 58.71 17.75
CA ASP A 31 -2.07 58.42 18.06
C ASP A 31 -1.46 57.39 17.10
N ILE A 32 -2.27 56.41 16.68
CA ILE A 32 -1.87 55.35 15.75
C ILE A 32 -1.51 55.94 14.37
N SER A 33 -2.30 56.88 13.85
CA SER A 33 -1.99 57.57 12.59
C SER A 33 -0.70 58.39 12.67
N GLY A 34 -0.44 59.02 13.83
CA GLY A 34 0.81 59.74 14.09
C GLY A 34 2.03 58.80 14.09
N TRP A 35 1.91 57.62 14.69
CA TRP A 35 2.98 56.61 14.69
C TRP A 35 3.22 56.04 13.28
N ILE A 36 2.17 55.80 12.48
CA ILE A 36 2.31 55.35 11.09
C ILE A 36 3.09 56.36 10.25
N LYS A 37 2.79 57.66 10.36
CA LYS A 37 3.53 58.72 9.65
C LYS A 37 5.01 58.76 10.06
N ASN A 38 5.30 58.49 11.33
CA ASN A 38 6.66 58.50 11.87
C ASN A 38 7.50 57.27 11.45
N LEU A 39 6.90 56.26 10.82
CA LEU A 39 7.63 55.12 10.23
C LEU A 39 8.56 55.55 9.09
N GLY A 40 8.25 56.65 8.40
CA GLY A 40 9.06 57.23 7.32
C GLY A 40 9.95 58.39 7.78
N SER A 41 10.09 58.62 9.09
CA SER A 41 10.96 59.68 9.61
C SER A 41 12.41 59.45 9.20
N GLU A 42 13.18 60.49 8.89
CA GLU A 42 14.63 60.39 8.62
C GLU A 42 15.43 59.99 9.87
N GLU A 43 14.92 60.31 11.06
CA GLU A 43 15.56 59.97 12.34
C GLU A 43 15.25 58.53 12.79
N TRP A 44 16.30 57.70 12.92
CA TRP A 44 16.19 56.29 13.29
C TRP A 44 15.47 56.07 14.63
N SER A 45 15.76 56.87 15.64
CA SER A 45 15.13 56.78 16.97
C SER A 45 13.62 56.96 16.90
N VAL A 46 13.15 57.93 16.11
CA VAL A 46 11.73 58.23 15.94
C VAL A 46 11.02 57.09 15.19
N ARG A 47 11.67 56.49 14.18
CA ARG A 47 11.13 55.32 13.47
C ARG A 47 10.99 54.09 14.37
N GLU A 48 12.01 53.77 15.14
CA GLU A 48 11.99 52.60 16.04
C GLU A 48 11.01 52.78 17.21
N GLU A 49 10.89 53.99 17.74
CA GLU A 49 9.92 54.27 18.79
C GLU A 49 8.48 54.15 18.27
N ALA A 50 8.21 54.65 17.06
CA ALA A 50 6.92 54.47 16.39
C ALA A 50 6.61 53.00 16.11
N ALA A 51 7.61 52.24 15.64
CA ALA A 51 7.50 50.81 15.41
C ALA A 51 7.13 50.04 16.68
N ARG A 52 7.83 50.30 17.78
CA ARG A 52 7.56 49.68 19.08
C ARG A 52 6.16 50.04 19.58
N LYS A 53 5.77 51.32 19.51
CA LYS A 53 4.43 51.78 19.92
C LYS A 53 3.30 51.13 19.11
N LEU A 54 3.51 50.92 17.81
CA LEU A 54 2.55 50.20 16.95
C LEU A 54 2.47 48.70 17.28
N LEU A 55 3.59 48.06 17.61
CA LEU A 55 3.61 46.66 18.07
C LEU A 55 2.97 46.49 19.46
N ASP A 56 3.26 47.40 20.40
CA ASP A 56 2.69 47.39 21.75
C ASP A 56 1.17 47.64 21.73
N ALA A 57 0.68 48.45 20.78
CA ALA A 57 -0.75 48.67 20.55
C ALA A 57 -1.51 47.43 20.06
N GLY A 58 -0.79 46.41 19.57
CA GLY A 58 -1.35 45.10 19.29
C GLY A 58 -2.51 45.13 18.28
N PRO A 59 -3.64 44.44 18.55
CA PRO A 59 -4.77 44.36 17.63
C PRO A 59 -5.40 45.70 17.23
N ALA A 60 -5.30 46.73 18.07
CA ALA A 60 -5.89 48.04 17.82
C ALA A 60 -5.24 48.78 16.64
N ALA A 61 -3.96 48.49 16.35
CA ALA A 61 -3.22 49.10 15.25
C ALA A 61 -3.53 48.47 13.88
N ILE A 62 -4.04 47.23 13.83
CA ILE A 62 -4.17 46.44 12.59
C ILE A 62 -5.02 47.16 11.53
N GLY A 63 -6.18 47.71 11.90
CA GLY A 63 -7.08 48.38 10.95
C GLY A 63 -6.46 49.62 10.29
N ALA A 64 -5.71 50.41 11.06
CA ALA A 64 -5.00 51.58 10.56
C ALA A 64 -3.81 51.19 9.68
N LEU A 65 -3.01 50.20 10.12
CA LEU A 65 -1.89 49.66 9.35
C LEU A 65 -2.33 49.09 7.99
N ARG A 66 -3.43 48.33 7.93
CA ARG A 66 -3.99 47.79 6.68
C ARG A 66 -4.39 48.90 5.70
N SER A 67 -5.01 49.97 6.22
CA SER A 67 -5.45 51.12 5.41
C SER A 67 -4.26 51.91 4.83
N SER A 68 -3.09 51.83 5.48
CA SER A 68 -1.86 52.52 5.08
C SER A 68 -0.90 51.66 4.23
N LEU A 69 -1.30 50.46 3.80
CA LEU A 69 -0.50 49.64 2.88
C LEU A 69 -0.26 50.29 1.50
N MET A 70 -1.08 51.29 1.14
CA MET A 70 -1.00 52.06 -0.11
C MET A 70 -0.30 53.43 0.08
N ASP A 71 0.42 53.63 1.19
CA ASP A 71 1.16 54.87 1.45
C ASP A 71 2.15 55.17 0.29
N PRO A 72 2.29 56.43 -0.17
CA PRO A 72 3.23 56.76 -1.25
C PRO A 72 4.70 56.44 -0.91
N ASP A 73 5.10 56.43 0.35
CA ASP A 73 6.47 56.15 0.79
C ASP A 73 6.79 54.63 0.81
N PRO A 74 7.76 54.13 0.03
CA PRO A 74 8.15 52.72 0.03
C PRO A 74 8.69 52.20 1.37
N GLU A 75 9.38 53.04 2.17
CA GLU A 75 9.93 52.62 3.48
C GLU A 75 8.80 52.43 4.50
N VAL A 76 7.83 53.35 4.50
CA VAL A 76 6.61 53.24 5.31
C VAL A 76 5.85 51.97 4.93
N ARG A 77 5.65 51.70 3.63
CA ARG A 77 4.99 50.46 3.17
C ARG A 77 5.74 49.21 3.61
N ALA A 78 7.07 49.18 3.51
CA ALA A 78 7.89 48.03 3.90
C ALA A 78 7.76 47.75 5.41
N ARG A 79 7.87 48.77 6.25
CA ARG A 79 7.75 48.62 7.71
C ARG A 79 6.33 48.29 8.17
N ILE A 80 5.30 48.85 7.53
CA ILE A 80 3.91 48.47 7.77
C ILE A 80 3.71 46.99 7.47
N LYS A 81 4.28 46.47 6.36
CA LYS A 81 4.24 45.04 6.04
C LYS A 81 4.92 44.20 7.11
N GLU A 82 6.10 44.60 7.61
CA GLU A 82 6.80 43.89 8.70
C GLU A 82 5.96 43.86 9.99
N MET A 83 5.35 44.99 10.37
CA MET A 83 4.50 45.08 11.56
C MET A 83 3.22 44.28 11.42
N LEU A 84 2.55 44.35 10.27
CA LEU A 84 1.38 43.52 10.00
C LEU A 84 1.74 42.04 10.01
N ALA A 85 2.90 41.64 9.48
CA ALA A 85 3.34 40.26 9.57
C ALA A 85 3.44 39.80 11.03
N LEU A 86 3.93 40.65 11.95
CA LEU A 86 4.04 40.35 13.38
C LEU A 86 2.71 40.38 14.14
N LEU A 87 1.85 41.37 13.85
CA LEU A 87 0.60 41.63 14.58
C LEU A 87 -0.60 40.83 14.06
N SER A 88 -0.61 40.54 12.76
CA SER A 88 -1.67 39.84 12.03
C SER A 88 -1.00 39.01 10.94
N PRO A 89 -0.24 37.95 11.30
CA PRO A 89 0.41 37.11 10.31
C PRO A 89 -0.61 36.66 9.25
N PRO A 90 -0.26 36.77 7.96
CA PRO A 90 -1.19 36.43 6.88
C PRO A 90 -1.64 34.99 7.04
N VAL A 91 -2.93 34.79 6.92
CA VAL A 91 -3.53 33.46 6.97
C VAL A 91 -3.47 32.90 5.56
N LEU A 92 -2.62 31.91 5.38
CA LEU A 92 -2.60 31.13 4.16
C LEU A 92 -3.46 29.88 4.37
N ILE A 93 -4.41 29.64 3.46
CA ILE A 93 -5.19 28.40 3.43
C ILE A 93 -4.88 27.68 2.13
N VAL A 94 -4.41 26.44 2.23
CA VAL A 94 -4.29 25.55 1.09
C VAL A 94 -5.42 24.55 1.16
N ASP A 95 -6.34 24.64 0.21
CA ASP A 95 -7.31 23.60 -0.02
C ASP A 95 -6.66 22.52 -0.88
N VAL A 96 -6.80 21.26 -0.45
CA VAL A 96 -6.41 20.09 -1.23
C VAL A 96 -7.65 19.26 -1.47
N VAL A 97 -8.01 19.09 -2.74
CA VAL A 97 -9.22 18.40 -3.19
C VAL A 97 -8.81 17.18 -4.02
N ARG A 98 -9.37 16.04 -3.66
CA ARG A 98 -9.35 14.80 -4.42
C ARG A 98 -10.63 14.71 -5.25
N VAL A 99 -10.48 14.63 -6.56
CA VAL A 99 -11.59 14.42 -7.51
C VAL A 99 -11.43 13.03 -8.11
N GLY A 100 -12.25 12.07 -7.68
CA GLY A 100 -12.01 10.66 -7.96
C GLY A 100 -13.27 9.82 -8.19
N ASN A 101 -13.03 8.52 -8.46
CA ASN A 101 -14.05 7.47 -8.46
C ASN A 101 -13.61 6.34 -7.52
N SER A 102 -14.55 5.83 -6.74
CA SER A 102 -14.36 4.71 -5.80
C SER A 102 -14.29 3.33 -6.49
N ALA A 103 -14.71 3.22 -7.76
CA ALA A 103 -14.57 1.99 -8.56
C ALA A 103 -14.34 2.30 -10.06
N GLU A 104 -13.54 1.47 -10.73
CA GLU A 104 -13.28 1.40 -12.18
C GLU A 104 -13.45 2.72 -12.95
N GLY A 105 -12.61 3.71 -12.64
CA GLY A 105 -12.59 5.00 -13.34
C GLY A 105 -11.81 4.97 -14.65
N SER A 106 -12.28 5.71 -15.66
CA SER A 106 -11.53 5.97 -16.89
C SER A 106 -10.95 7.39 -16.89
N TRP A 107 -9.88 7.68 -17.64
CA TRP A 107 -9.28 9.01 -17.71
C TRP A 107 -10.28 10.07 -18.21
N LEU A 108 -11.14 9.71 -19.18
CA LEU A 108 -12.10 10.60 -19.82
C LEU A 108 -13.50 10.59 -19.19
N SER A 109 -13.77 9.68 -18.25
CA SER A 109 -15.07 9.62 -17.56
C SER A 109 -15.21 10.72 -16.50
N ARG A 110 -16.45 11.18 -16.29
CA ARG A 110 -16.78 12.07 -15.17
C ARG A 110 -16.49 11.41 -13.83
N ARG A 111 -16.15 12.25 -12.86
CA ARG A 111 -15.86 11.85 -11.49
C ARG A 111 -17.11 11.89 -10.62
N THR A 112 -17.22 11.00 -9.64
CA THR A 112 -18.37 10.93 -8.72
C THR A 112 -18.04 11.38 -7.31
N ASP A 113 -16.77 11.30 -6.92
CA ASP A 113 -16.34 11.47 -5.53
C ASP A 113 -15.48 12.73 -5.39
N LEU A 114 -15.81 13.53 -4.38
CA LEU A 114 -15.11 14.74 -4.00
C LEU A 114 -14.76 14.69 -2.52
N ASP A 115 -13.48 14.47 -2.23
CA ASP A 115 -12.96 14.51 -0.86
C ASP A 115 -12.01 15.69 -0.73
N SER A 116 -11.99 16.38 0.41
CA SER A 116 -11.14 17.57 0.54
C SER A 116 -10.71 17.86 1.97
N THR A 117 -9.67 18.67 2.10
CA THR A 117 -9.19 19.21 3.37
C THR A 117 -8.65 20.62 3.17
N SER A 118 -8.72 21.44 4.22
CA SER A 118 -8.12 22.77 4.27
C SER A 118 -7.01 22.79 5.29
N ILE A 119 -5.82 23.23 4.86
CA ILE A 119 -4.65 23.36 5.74
C ILE A 119 -4.35 24.84 5.92
N ARG A 120 -4.39 25.30 7.17
CA ARG A 120 -4.09 26.69 7.54
C ARG A 120 -2.65 26.81 7.96
N PHE A 121 -1.95 27.79 7.41
CA PHE A 121 -0.55 28.08 7.72
C PHE A 121 -0.43 29.49 8.33
N SER A 122 0.41 29.60 9.35
CA SER A 122 0.80 30.88 9.96
C SER A 122 2.05 31.46 9.31
N ARG A 123 3.15 30.68 9.20
CA ARG A 123 4.42 31.06 8.54
C ARG A 123 5.25 29.82 8.21
N ASN A 124 5.98 29.78 7.07
CA ASN A 124 7.02 28.80 6.71
C ASN A 124 7.01 27.48 7.52
N GLU A 125 5.93 26.72 7.38
CA GLU A 125 5.65 25.53 8.19
C GLU A 125 5.46 24.33 7.27
N LEU A 126 5.90 23.17 7.76
CA LEU A 126 5.61 21.88 7.18
C LEU A 126 4.45 21.25 7.96
N ILE A 127 3.31 21.05 7.31
CA ILE A 127 2.13 20.45 7.95
C ILE A 127 1.78 19.15 7.24
N GLN A 128 1.66 18.06 7.99
CA GLN A 128 1.08 16.81 7.51
C GLN A 128 -0.42 16.77 7.85
N SER A 129 -1.23 16.39 6.87
CA SER A 129 -2.68 16.24 6.98
C SER A 129 -3.12 14.98 6.21
N SER A 130 -4.43 14.75 6.11
CA SER A 130 -4.99 13.72 5.25
C SER A 130 -6.29 14.14 4.60
N VAL A 131 -6.59 13.51 3.48
CA VAL A 131 -7.90 13.55 2.81
C VAL A 131 -8.46 12.15 2.90
N THR A 132 -9.69 12.00 3.39
CA THR A 132 -10.33 10.70 3.63
C THR A 132 -11.47 10.50 2.64
N SER A 133 -11.41 9.40 1.89
CA SER A 133 -12.51 8.89 1.06
C SER A 133 -13.29 7.79 1.80
N ALA A 134 -14.34 7.26 1.18
CA ALA A 134 -15.08 6.11 1.71
C ALA A 134 -14.21 4.86 1.91
N THR A 135 -13.17 4.69 1.11
CA THR A 135 -12.34 3.48 1.06
C THR A 135 -10.99 3.67 1.75
N GLU A 136 -10.49 4.91 1.85
CA GLU A 136 -9.19 5.15 2.46
C GLU A 136 -8.92 6.57 2.94
N GLU A 137 -8.03 6.67 3.92
CA GLU A 137 -7.37 7.91 4.31
C GLU A 137 -6.05 8.09 3.54
N ARG A 138 -5.86 9.23 2.87
CA ARG A 138 -4.63 9.57 2.13
C ARG A 138 -3.87 10.68 2.84
N ARG A 139 -2.67 10.37 3.33
CA ARG A 139 -1.76 11.38 3.89
C ARG A 139 -1.20 12.31 2.83
N ILE A 140 -1.11 13.57 3.20
CA ILE A 140 -0.47 14.62 2.44
C ILE A 140 0.45 15.42 3.36
N GLN A 141 1.55 15.91 2.81
CA GLN A 141 2.48 16.79 3.47
C GLN A 141 2.58 18.05 2.63
N VAL A 142 2.24 19.19 3.22
CA VAL A 142 2.20 20.47 2.53
C VAL A 142 3.20 21.41 3.19
N GLU A 143 4.06 21.99 2.38
CA GLU A 143 5.00 23.02 2.76
C GLU A 143 4.70 24.30 1.98
N ILE A 144 4.70 25.44 2.68
CA ILE A 144 4.64 26.75 2.03
C ILE A 144 5.90 27.53 2.41
N ARG A 145 6.57 28.06 1.40
CA ARG A 145 7.73 28.96 1.57
C ARG A 145 7.47 30.30 0.89
N GLY A 146 7.89 31.36 1.55
CA GLY A 146 7.85 32.73 1.03
C GLY A 146 7.00 33.66 1.88
N THR A 147 7.26 34.96 1.77
CA THR A 147 6.57 36.01 2.53
C THR A 147 5.55 36.78 1.69
N GLU A 148 5.63 36.68 0.36
CA GLU A 148 4.73 37.31 -0.61
C GLU A 148 4.46 36.40 -1.80
N ALA A 149 3.36 36.67 -2.54
CA ALA A 149 3.01 35.92 -3.73
C ALA A 149 3.99 36.21 -4.90
N PRO A 150 4.33 35.22 -5.73
CA PRO A 150 3.86 33.83 -5.70
C PRO A 150 4.54 33.02 -4.58
N TYR A 151 3.73 32.27 -3.82
CA TYR A 151 4.24 31.42 -2.74
C TYR A 151 4.76 30.11 -3.32
N SER A 152 5.91 29.64 -2.82
CA SER A 152 6.43 28.32 -3.18
C SER A 152 5.69 27.25 -2.38
N VAL A 153 4.75 26.57 -3.02
CA VAL A 153 3.95 25.50 -2.41
C VAL A 153 4.47 24.14 -2.86
N GLU A 154 4.78 23.28 -1.90
CA GLU A 154 5.18 21.89 -2.13
C GLU A 154 4.15 20.95 -1.50
N ILE A 155 3.61 20.01 -2.28
CA ILE A 155 2.67 19.00 -1.79
C ILE A 155 3.25 17.62 -2.07
N LEU A 156 3.52 16.87 -1.02
CA LEU A 156 4.04 15.52 -1.05
C LEU A 156 2.98 14.53 -0.56
N PHE A 157 3.00 13.31 -1.10
CA PHE A 157 2.10 12.23 -0.71
C PHE A 157 2.93 11.12 -0.05
N PRO A 158 3.04 11.05 1.28
CA PRO A 158 3.85 10.03 1.95
C PRO A 158 3.29 8.62 1.73
N GLY A 159 4.17 7.63 1.54
CA GLY A 159 3.78 6.21 1.46
C GLY A 159 3.22 5.74 0.11
N VAL A 160 3.44 6.50 -0.99
CA VAL A 160 3.15 6.02 -2.34
C VAL A 160 4.08 4.85 -2.67
N ASN A 161 3.47 3.78 -3.18
CA ASN A 161 4.10 2.50 -3.36
C ASN A 161 4.88 2.37 -4.69
N SER A 162 4.95 3.44 -5.47
CA SER A 162 5.68 3.49 -6.73
C SER A 162 6.75 4.56 -6.67
N THR A 163 7.85 4.32 -7.36
CA THR A 163 8.82 5.34 -7.80
C THR A 163 8.20 6.35 -8.81
N ILE A 164 6.91 6.60 -8.68
CA ILE A 164 6.11 7.57 -9.42
C ILE A 164 5.43 8.39 -8.32
N VAL A 165 5.91 9.64 -8.21
CA VAL A 165 5.39 10.76 -7.41
C VAL A 165 5.78 10.83 -5.92
N SER A 166 7.02 11.25 -5.63
CA SER A 166 7.13 12.46 -4.80
C SER A 166 6.37 13.53 -5.59
N GLY A 167 5.46 14.29 -4.98
CA GLY A 167 4.70 15.33 -5.70
C GLY A 167 5.56 16.13 -6.69
N PRO A 168 4.98 16.71 -7.74
CA PRO A 168 5.74 17.61 -8.62
C PRO A 168 6.56 18.60 -7.77
N PRO A 169 7.73 19.05 -8.26
CA PRO A 169 8.57 19.99 -7.51
C PRO A 169 7.74 21.22 -7.12
N ALA A 170 8.15 21.87 -6.02
CA ALA A 170 7.48 23.06 -5.50
C ALA A 170 7.13 24.05 -6.63
N ARG A 171 5.88 24.50 -6.64
CA ARG A 171 5.34 25.41 -7.66
C ARG A 171 5.11 26.78 -7.02
N GLY A 172 5.54 27.84 -7.70
CA GLY A 172 5.12 29.19 -7.37
C GLY A 172 3.64 29.35 -7.69
N LEU A 173 2.82 29.63 -6.69
CA LEU A 173 1.37 29.80 -6.81
C LEU A 173 0.94 31.19 -6.37
N ASP A 174 0.22 31.87 -7.25
CA ASP A 174 -0.55 33.05 -6.89
C ASP A 174 -1.85 32.62 -6.19
N PRO A 175 -2.31 33.38 -5.18
CA PRO A 175 -3.58 33.10 -4.53
C PRO A 175 -4.75 33.07 -5.53
N GLY A 176 -5.63 32.08 -5.39
CA GLY A 176 -6.80 31.89 -6.26
C GLY A 176 -6.53 31.06 -7.52
N VAL A 177 -5.28 30.79 -7.89
CA VAL A 177 -4.97 29.99 -9.08
C VAL A 177 -5.02 28.49 -8.76
N PRO A 178 -5.92 27.71 -9.40
CA PRO A 178 -5.96 26.26 -9.22
C PRO A 178 -4.72 25.58 -9.79
N TRP A 179 -4.25 24.57 -9.08
CA TRP A 179 -3.12 23.74 -9.49
C TRP A 179 -3.52 22.27 -9.48
N VAL A 180 -3.54 21.65 -10.66
CA VAL A 180 -3.59 20.18 -10.75
C VAL A 180 -2.23 19.63 -10.32
N VAL A 181 -2.17 19.08 -9.12
CA VAL A 181 -0.94 18.58 -8.50
C VAL A 181 -0.51 17.30 -9.19
N LEU A 182 -1.41 16.32 -9.26
CA LEU A 182 -1.18 15.06 -9.94
C LEU A 182 -2.51 14.39 -10.27
N SER A 183 -2.52 13.55 -11.31
CA SER A 183 -3.53 12.50 -11.43
C SER A 183 -2.83 11.20 -11.10
N GLU A 184 -3.35 10.49 -10.11
CA GLU A 184 -2.88 9.16 -9.75
C GLU A 184 -4.02 8.18 -9.88
N GLU A 185 -3.64 6.98 -10.25
CA GLU A 185 -4.45 5.82 -10.03
C GLU A 185 -3.92 5.10 -8.80
N ARG A 186 -4.75 5.02 -7.77
CA ARG A 186 -4.42 4.33 -6.54
C ARG A 186 -4.78 2.87 -6.69
N VAL A 187 -3.78 2.01 -6.68
CA VAL A 187 -3.97 0.62 -7.05
C VAL A 187 -4.01 -0.32 -5.82
N ALA A 188 -5.17 -0.95 -5.60
CA ALA A 188 -5.30 -2.23 -4.93
C ALA A 188 -4.90 -3.34 -5.93
N MET A 189 -3.64 -3.77 -5.82
CA MET A 189 -3.14 -4.88 -6.62
C MET A 189 -3.49 -6.19 -5.92
N GLU A 190 -4.26 -7.01 -6.61
CA GLU A 190 -4.63 -8.35 -6.17
C GLU A 190 -4.04 -9.38 -7.13
N HIS A 191 -3.65 -10.51 -6.57
CA HIS A 191 -3.03 -11.59 -7.32
C HIS A 191 -3.76 -12.88 -7.01
N ALA A 192 -4.22 -13.55 -8.06
CA ALA A 192 -4.81 -14.87 -8.00
C ALA A 192 -4.60 -15.57 -9.34
N LEU A 193 -4.26 -16.87 -9.35
CA LEU A 193 -4.22 -17.70 -10.57
C LEU A 193 -3.26 -17.20 -11.67
N GLY A 194 -2.06 -16.70 -11.36
CA GLY A 194 -1.21 -16.07 -12.38
C GLY A 194 -1.78 -14.77 -12.98
N LYS A 195 -2.99 -14.36 -12.54
CA LYS A 195 -3.61 -13.09 -12.88
C LYS A 195 -3.13 -12.06 -11.89
N THR A 196 -2.59 -10.98 -12.43
CA THR A 196 -2.42 -9.75 -11.67
C THR A 196 -3.57 -8.84 -12.05
N THR A 197 -4.51 -8.64 -11.13
CA THR A 197 -5.52 -7.60 -11.27
C THR A 197 -5.08 -6.40 -10.46
N THR A 198 -5.29 -5.25 -11.06
CA THR A 198 -5.19 -4.00 -10.34
C THR A 198 -6.56 -3.39 -10.38
N GLU A 199 -7.20 -3.36 -9.23
CA GLU A 199 -8.35 -2.51 -9.02
C GLU A 199 -7.81 -1.22 -8.44
N GLY A 200 -8.38 -0.10 -8.84
CA GLY A 200 -7.83 1.15 -8.37
C GLY A 200 -8.78 2.31 -8.50
N GLU A 201 -8.68 3.20 -7.53
CA GLU A 201 -9.37 4.47 -7.54
C GLU A 201 -8.60 5.43 -8.42
N PHE A 202 -9.27 5.92 -9.45
CA PHE A 202 -8.70 6.99 -10.26
C PHE A 202 -8.99 8.33 -9.56
N ALA A 203 -7.96 9.12 -9.28
CA ALA A 203 -8.10 10.39 -8.59
C ALA A 203 -7.19 11.48 -9.17
N THR A 204 -7.76 12.66 -9.36
CA THR A 204 -7.02 13.88 -9.67
C THR A 204 -6.96 14.76 -8.43
N TRP A 205 -5.74 15.06 -7.98
CA TRP A 205 -5.48 15.90 -6.83
C TRP A 205 -5.22 17.33 -7.28
N VAL A 206 -5.91 18.25 -6.64
CA VAL A 206 -5.92 19.66 -7.00
C VAL A 206 -5.74 20.48 -5.75
N ALA A 207 -4.93 21.53 -5.85
CA ALA A 207 -4.73 22.47 -4.78
C ALA A 207 -5.07 23.89 -5.21
N VAL A 208 -5.56 24.69 -4.26
CA VAL A 208 -5.69 26.14 -4.45
C VAL A 208 -5.23 26.83 -3.17
N LEU A 209 -4.41 27.87 -3.34
CA LEU A 209 -3.92 28.70 -2.24
C LEU A 209 -4.82 29.92 -2.10
N HIS A 210 -5.21 30.23 -0.87
CA HIS A 210 -5.90 31.45 -0.50
C HIS A 210 -5.03 32.27 0.45
N HIS A 211 -5.00 33.58 0.23
CA HIS A 211 -4.32 34.55 1.10
C HIS A 211 -5.40 35.43 1.72
N ASP A 212 -5.50 35.43 3.05
CA ASP A 212 -6.51 36.17 3.82
C ASP A 212 -7.91 36.11 3.19
N PRO A 213 -8.48 34.91 2.99
CA PRO A 213 -9.80 34.76 2.38
C PRO A 213 -10.87 35.49 3.19
N SER A 214 -11.88 36.03 2.50
CA SER A 214 -13.03 36.65 3.17
C SER A 214 -13.79 35.63 4.01
N GLU A 215 -14.50 36.07 5.06
CA GLU A 215 -15.31 35.16 5.88
C GLU A 215 -16.34 34.38 5.07
N GLU A 216 -16.89 34.97 4.01
CA GLU A 216 -17.84 34.31 3.12
C GLU A 216 -17.18 33.16 2.35
N LEU A 217 -15.96 33.37 1.87
CA LEU A 217 -15.19 32.36 1.17
C LEU A 217 -14.74 31.25 2.13
N GLU A 218 -14.27 31.59 3.33
CA GLU A 218 -13.89 30.60 4.37
C GLU A 218 -15.05 29.68 4.79
N ARG A 219 -16.32 30.14 4.70
CA ARG A 219 -17.50 29.34 5.06
C ARG A 219 -17.89 28.29 4.01
N LEU A 220 -17.39 28.40 2.78
CA LEU A 220 -17.67 27.42 1.74
C LEU A 220 -16.85 26.15 1.98
N GLU A 221 -17.35 25.02 1.49
CA GLU A 221 -16.57 23.78 1.44
C GLU A 221 -15.37 23.94 0.48
N PRO A 222 -14.23 23.27 0.76
CA PRO A 222 -13.02 23.43 -0.06
C PRO A 222 -13.23 23.09 -1.54
N ALA A 223 -14.04 22.07 -1.83
CA ALA A 223 -14.39 21.69 -3.20
C ALA A 223 -15.15 22.78 -3.96
N GLU A 224 -16.03 23.52 -3.29
CA GLU A 224 -16.79 24.63 -3.88
C GLU A 224 -15.90 25.87 -4.10
N ARG A 225 -14.98 26.16 -3.17
CA ARG A 225 -13.96 27.21 -3.39
C ARG A 225 -13.10 26.91 -4.60
N LEU A 226 -12.61 25.67 -4.72
CA LEU A 226 -11.82 25.24 -5.86
C LEU A 226 -12.60 25.35 -7.17
N ARG A 227 -13.87 24.93 -7.17
CA ARG A 227 -14.74 25.02 -8.34
C ARG A 227 -14.87 26.46 -8.84
N ARG A 228 -15.16 27.42 -7.94
CA ARG A 228 -15.26 28.84 -8.30
C ARG A 228 -13.96 29.38 -8.88
N ALA A 229 -12.84 29.07 -8.23
CA ALA A 229 -11.51 29.42 -8.73
C ALA A 229 -11.25 28.85 -10.13
N MET A 230 -11.67 27.60 -10.39
CA MET A 230 -11.54 26.96 -11.70
C MET A 230 -12.38 27.67 -12.77
N ILE A 231 -13.66 27.98 -12.50
CA ILE A 231 -14.53 28.70 -13.44
C ILE A 231 -13.93 30.05 -13.85
N GLU A 232 -13.39 30.78 -12.88
CA GLU A 232 -12.78 32.09 -13.10
C GLU A 232 -11.51 32.02 -13.96
N HIS A 233 -10.65 31.02 -13.71
CA HIS A 233 -9.33 30.94 -14.35
C HIS A 233 -9.31 30.18 -15.67
N LEU A 234 -10.23 29.23 -15.89
CA LEU A 234 -10.20 28.31 -17.04
C LEU A 234 -10.21 29.00 -18.42
N PRO A 235 -10.96 30.10 -18.68
CA PRO A 235 -10.92 30.77 -19.98
C PRO A 235 -9.56 31.41 -20.33
N HIS A 236 -8.71 31.63 -19.32
CA HIS A 236 -7.47 32.40 -19.42
C HIS A 236 -6.21 31.61 -19.05
N THR A 237 -6.39 30.33 -18.71
CA THR A 237 -5.29 29.47 -18.27
C THR A 237 -4.45 28.95 -19.44
N ASP A 238 -3.14 28.84 -19.22
CA ASP A 238 -2.20 28.13 -20.10
C ASP A 238 -1.87 26.71 -19.56
N ASP A 239 -2.60 26.23 -18.54
CA ASP A 239 -2.43 24.90 -17.96
C ASP A 239 -3.39 23.88 -18.62
N PRO A 240 -2.88 22.95 -19.47
CA PRO A 240 -3.73 21.94 -20.12
C PRO A 240 -4.35 20.95 -19.13
N ALA A 241 -3.77 20.78 -17.94
CA ALA A 241 -4.32 19.86 -16.94
C ALA A 241 -5.64 20.39 -16.34
N LEU A 242 -5.78 21.72 -16.26
CA LEU A 242 -7.01 22.35 -15.74
C LEU A 242 -8.20 22.13 -16.70
N TRP A 243 -7.96 22.14 -18.01
CA TRP A 243 -8.96 21.80 -19.02
C TRP A 243 -9.44 20.35 -18.89
N MET A 244 -8.52 19.42 -18.68
CA MET A 244 -8.88 18.02 -18.44
C MET A 244 -9.68 17.87 -17.14
N LEU A 245 -9.25 18.52 -16.04
CA LEU A 245 -9.97 18.51 -14.76
C LEU A 245 -11.42 19.01 -14.92
N ALA A 246 -11.62 20.11 -15.65
CA ALA A 246 -12.94 20.69 -15.87
C ALA A 246 -13.89 19.73 -16.61
N SER A 247 -13.37 18.95 -17.57
CA SER A 247 -14.18 17.97 -18.31
C SER A 247 -14.64 16.76 -17.50
N ILE A 248 -13.84 16.36 -16.51
CA ILE A 248 -14.12 15.22 -15.65
C ILE A 248 -14.81 15.62 -14.34
N TRP A 249 -15.00 16.92 -14.10
CA TRP A 249 -15.67 17.38 -12.89
C TRP A 249 -17.09 16.80 -12.79
N PRO A 250 -17.62 16.49 -11.59
CA PRO A 250 -18.93 15.83 -11.46
C PRO A 250 -20.11 16.56 -12.10
N GLU A 251 -20.01 17.86 -12.35
CA GLU A 251 -21.10 18.72 -12.83
C GLU A 251 -20.91 19.17 -14.30
N GLU A 252 -22.00 19.29 -15.06
CA GLU A 252 -21.96 19.31 -16.54
C GLU A 252 -21.43 20.59 -17.21
N GLN A 253 -21.34 21.72 -16.51
CA GLN A 253 -21.34 23.05 -17.16
C GLN A 253 -19.99 23.78 -17.20
N LEU A 254 -18.86 23.07 -17.10
CA LEU A 254 -17.58 23.70 -16.80
C LEU A 254 -16.66 23.98 -18.00
N LEU A 255 -17.06 23.73 -19.24
CA LEU A 255 -16.19 23.89 -20.41
C LEU A 255 -16.54 25.14 -21.25
N PRO A 256 -16.00 26.33 -20.93
CA PRO A 256 -16.13 27.53 -21.75
C PRO A 256 -15.25 27.43 -23.01
N ALA A 257 -15.55 28.23 -24.03
CA ALA A 257 -14.65 28.40 -25.17
C ALA A 257 -13.35 29.11 -24.74
N PRO A 258 -12.16 28.69 -25.22
CA PRO A 258 -10.91 29.39 -24.93
C PRO A 258 -10.92 30.82 -25.48
N THR A 259 -10.35 31.78 -24.75
CA THR A 259 -10.38 33.21 -25.13
C THR A 259 -9.07 33.73 -25.72
N ARG A 260 -7.98 32.93 -25.70
CA ARG A 260 -6.62 33.31 -26.16
C ARG A 260 -6.26 32.65 -27.49
N ASP A 261 -5.26 33.19 -28.21
CA ASP A 261 -4.60 32.50 -29.32
C ASP A 261 -4.03 31.16 -28.80
N GLU A 262 -4.76 30.08 -29.08
CA GLU A 262 -4.53 28.80 -28.43
C GLU A 262 -3.17 28.22 -28.84
N SER A 263 -2.28 28.07 -27.84
CA SER A 263 -1.12 27.22 -28.03
C SER A 263 -1.59 25.81 -28.43
N PRO A 264 -0.83 25.07 -29.27
CA PRO A 264 -1.23 23.73 -29.68
C PRO A 264 -1.50 22.77 -28.51
N ARG A 265 -0.86 22.97 -27.35
CA ARG A 265 -1.11 22.18 -26.13
C ARG A 265 -2.50 22.40 -25.53
N ILE A 266 -2.98 23.64 -25.57
CA ILE A 266 -4.32 23.99 -25.07
C ILE A 266 -5.38 23.47 -26.03
N ARG A 267 -5.15 23.62 -27.33
CA ARG A 267 -6.04 23.06 -28.36
C ARG A 267 -6.23 21.56 -28.19
N ASP A 268 -5.14 20.82 -28.01
CA ASP A 268 -5.16 19.38 -27.77
C ASP A 268 -5.97 19.01 -26.52
N ALA A 269 -5.70 19.67 -25.39
CA ALA A 269 -6.37 19.43 -24.11
C ALA A 269 -7.87 19.78 -24.18
N HIS A 270 -8.22 20.90 -24.80
CA HIS A 270 -9.60 21.31 -25.01
C HIS A 270 -10.34 20.33 -25.94
N THR A 271 -9.67 19.81 -26.97
CA THR A 271 -10.25 18.78 -27.86
C THR A 271 -10.51 17.47 -27.11
N LEU A 272 -9.58 17.03 -26.25
CA LEU A 272 -9.81 15.88 -25.36
C LEU A 272 -10.94 16.11 -24.35
N ALA A 273 -11.03 17.32 -23.78
CA ALA A 273 -12.10 17.71 -22.87
C ALA A 273 -13.49 17.67 -23.54
N ARG A 274 -13.58 18.15 -24.78
CA ARG A 274 -14.80 18.04 -25.61
C ARG A 274 -15.14 16.58 -25.93
N LEU A 275 -14.14 15.76 -26.22
CA LEU A 275 -14.32 14.32 -26.46
C LEU A 275 -14.90 13.61 -25.22
N SER A 276 -14.37 13.92 -24.03
CA SER A 276 -14.90 13.44 -22.74
C SER A 276 -16.37 13.81 -22.53
N SER A 277 -16.79 14.96 -23.05
CA SER A 277 -18.17 15.44 -23.00
C SER A 277 -19.08 14.87 -24.11
N GLY A 278 -18.59 13.91 -24.92
CA GLY A 278 -19.36 13.24 -25.96
C GLY A 278 -19.38 13.94 -27.33
N ASP A 279 -18.51 14.91 -27.57
CA ASP A 279 -18.45 15.63 -28.85
C ASP A 279 -17.82 14.78 -29.97
N THR A 280 -18.63 14.41 -30.98
CA THR A 280 -18.18 13.60 -32.11
C THR A 280 -17.21 14.33 -33.04
N THR A 281 -17.23 15.66 -33.10
CA THR A 281 -16.32 16.43 -33.96
C THR A 281 -14.89 16.38 -33.45
N ALA A 282 -14.71 16.38 -32.12
CA ALA A 282 -13.41 16.25 -31.46
C ALA A 282 -12.69 14.93 -31.84
N ARG A 283 -13.45 13.83 -31.98
CA ARG A 283 -12.91 12.53 -32.44
C ARG A 283 -12.32 12.64 -33.85
N ASN A 284 -13.01 13.30 -34.77
CA ASN A 284 -12.53 13.47 -36.15
C ASN A 284 -11.27 14.34 -36.22
N ASP A 285 -11.23 15.41 -35.42
CA ASP A 285 -10.07 16.31 -35.36
C ASP A 285 -8.83 15.60 -34.81
N LEU A 286 -8.98 14.80 -33.73
CA LEU A 286 -7.88 13.99 -33.18
C LEU A 286 -7.44 12.89 -34.15
N THR A 287 -8.37 12.25 -34.85
CA THR A 287 -8.05 11.23 -35.87
C THR A 287 -7.20 11.82 -36.99
N ARG A 288 -7.59 13.00 -37.50
CA ARG A 288 -6.81 13.72 -38.51
C ARG A 288 -5.42 14.11 -37.98
N LEU A 289 -5.36 14.68 -36.77
CA LEU A 289 -4.11 15.07 -36.12
C LEU A 289 -3.12 13.90 -36.01
N VAL A 290 -3.60 12.72 -35.61
CA VAL A 290 -2.77 11.50 -35.51
C VAL A 290 -2.30 11.02 -36.89
N ALA A 291 -3.20 11.00 -37.88
CA ALA A 291 -2.87 10.59 -39.24
C ALA A 291 -1.82 11.51 -39.87
N ASP A 292 -2.01 12.83 -39.79
CA ASP A 292 -1.10 13.83 -40.35
C ASP A 292 0.33 13.68 -39.77
N HIS A 293 0.44 13.38 -38.47
CA HIS A 293 1.73 13.11 -37.83
C HIS A 293 2.39 11.80 -38.27
N LEU A 294 1.60 10.73 -38.34
CA LEU A 294 2.11 9.42 -38.75
C LEU A 294 2.54 9.42 -40.22
N ASP A 295 1.83 10.13 -41.08
CA ASP A 295 2.10 10.25 -42.51
C ASP A 295 3.18 11.30 -42.83
N GLY A 296 3.58 12.11 -41.84
CA GLY A 296 4.65 13.11 -41.95
C GLY A 296 4.21 14.44 -42.56
N SER A 297 2.90 14.69 -42.65
CA SER A 297 2.32 15.95 -43.16
C SER A 297 2.40 17.09 -42.14
N ASP A 298 2.32 16.77 -40.86
CA ASP A 298 2.58 17.69 -39.74
C ASP A 298 3.42 16.97 -38.67
N THR A 299 4.06 17.70 -37.75
CA THR A 299 4.84 17.09 -36.66
C THR A 299 4.35 17.55 -35.30
N ILE A 300 3.96 16.58 -34.48
CA ILE A 300 3.55 16.79 -33.10
C ILE A 300 4.80 16.65 -32.21
N ALA A 301 5.06 17.66 -31.38
CA ALA A 301 6.13 17.60 -30.40
C ALA A 301 5.88 16.48 -29.37
N ILE A 302 6.94 15.79 -28.95
CA ILE A 302 6.89 14.67 -27.97
C ILE A 302 6.05 14.98 -26.73
N ARG A 303 6.19 16.18 -26.13
CA ARG A 303 5.43 16.58 -24.93
C ARG A 303 3.91 16.63 -25.15
N ARG A 304 3.47 16.90 -26.39
CA ARG A 304 2.05 16.86 -26.78
C ARG A 304 1.60 15.41 -27.00
N ILE A 305 2.42 14.59 -27.66
CA ILE A 305 2.15 13.16 -27.85
C ILE A 305 1.96 12.44 -26.50
N ASP A 306 2.87 12.68 -25.55
CA ASP A 306 2.78 12.16 -24.18
C ASP A 306 1.46 12.55 -23.49
N ALA A 307 0.90 13.73 -23.80
CA ALA A 307 -0.38 14.19 -23.25
C ALA A 307 -1.60 13.53 -23.89
N LEU A 308 -1.52 13.27 -25.19
CA LEU A 308 -2.62 12.78 -25.99
C LEU A 308 -2.83 11.27 -25.82
N ILE A 309 -1.74 10.50 -25.80
CA ILE A 309 -1.76 9.03 -25.89
C ILE A 309 -2.78 8.35 -24.97
N PRO A 310 -2.84 8.64 -23.65
CA PRO A 310 -3.80 7.97 -22.77
C PRO A 310 -5.26 8.14 -23.24
N GLY A 311 -5.65 9.39 -23.54
CA GLY A 311 -6.99 9.70 -24.02
C GLY A 311 -7.28 9.15 -25.41
N LEU A 312 -6.29 9.14 -26.31
CA LEU A 312 -6.44 8.57 -27.65
C LEU A 312 -6.70 7.05 -27.62
N ILE A 313 -5.99 6.32 -26.77
CA ILE A 313 -6.13 4.86 -26.62
C ILE A 313 -7.49 4.53 -26.00
N GLU A 314 -7.85 5.23 -24.92
CA GLU A 314 -9.11 5.01 -24.21
C GLU A 314 -10.32 5.31 -25.11
N ALA A 315 -10.28 6.41 -25.86
CA ALA A 315 -11.35 6.80 -26.78
C ALA A 315 -11.35 6.02 -28.10
N GLN A 316 -10.39 5.10 -28.29
CA GLN A 316 -10.21 4.26 -29.47
C GLN A 316 -10.05 5.08 -30.76
N ILE A 317 -9.23 6.13 -30.71
CA ILE A 317 -8.92 6.93 -31.90
C ILE A 317 -8.11 6.08 -32.89
N ASP A 318 -8.46 6.16 -34.18
CA ASP A 318 -7.79 5.41 -35.24
C ASP A 318 -6.27 5.68 -35.23
N ARG A 319 -5.49 4.62 -35.45
CA ARG A 319 -4.01 4.65 -35.46
C ARG A 319 -3.35 5.13 -34.16
N SER A 320 -4.09 5.27 -33.06
CA SER A 320 -3.53 5.60 -31.73
C SER A 320 -2.47 4.59 -31.26
N ILE A 321 -2.64 3.30 -31.60
CA ILE A 321 -1.66 2.24 -31.26
C ILE A 321 -0.37 2.37 -32.08
N GLU A 322 -0.46 2.73 -33.36
CA GLU A 322 0.73 3.01 -34.19
C GLU A 322 1.51 4.22 -33.63
N LEU A 323 0.80 5.26 -33.19
CA LEU A 323 1.39 6.43 -32.54
C LEU A 323 2.11 6.03 -31.25
N LEU A 324 1.46 5.23 -30.41
CA LEU A 324 2.08 4.68 -29.19
C LEU A 324 3.34 3.89 -29.51
N ILE A 325 3.28 2.97 -30.48
CA ILE A 325 4.44 2.14 -30.85
C ILE A 325 5.62 3.01 -31.29
N ARG A 326 5.37 4.03 -32.12
CA ARG A 326 6.41 4.96 -32.62
C ARG A 326 7.05 5.79 -31.50
N HIS A 327 6.27 6.16 -30.49
CA HIS A 327 6.69 7.07 -29.41
C HIS A 327 6.75 6.39 -28.05
N CYS A 328 6.81 5.05 -28.01
CA CYS A 328 6.72 4.30 -26.77
C CYS A 328 7.80 4.76 -25.81
N GLY A 329 9.06 4.89 -26.27
CA GLY A 329 10.20 5.36 -25.49
C GLY A 329 10.20 6.84 -25.09
N ASP A 330 9.28 7.62 -25.63
CA ASP A 330 9.19 9.06 -25.36
C ASP A 330 8.22 9.40 -24.21
N LEU A 331 7.54 8.40 -23.65
CA LEU A 331 6.53 8.58 -22.61
C LEU A 331 7.13 9.00 -21.26
N SER A 332 6.55 10.03 -20.66
CA SER A 332 6.96 10.52 -19.36
C SER A 332 6.52 9.56 -18.24
N PRO A 333 7.33 9.38 -17.17
CA PRO A 333 6.93 8.58 -16.00
C PRO A 333 5.61 9.03 -15.36
N TRP A 334 5.21 10.27 -15.58
CA TRP A 334 3.99 10.89 -15.04
C TRP A 334 2.71 10.40 -15.72
N ARG A 335 2.77 10.01 -17.00
CA ARG A 335 1.57 9.63 -17.77
C ARG A 335 1.52 8.18 -18.18
N GLN A 336 2.64 7.47 -18.09
CA GLN A 336 2.72 6.04 -18.34
C GLN A 336 1.63 5.22 -17.65
N HIS A 337 1.36 5.48 -16.37
CA HIS A 337 0.33 4.73 -15.65
C HIS A 337 -1.06 4.87 -16.28
N LEU A 338 -1.40 6.06 -16.79
CA LEU A 338 -2.63 6.32 -17.54
C LEU A 338 -2.64 5.55 -18.87
N THR A 339 -1.51 5.56 -19.59
CA THR A 339 -1.35 4.79 -20.83
C THR A 339 -1.53 3.29 -20.60
N TRP A 340 -0.91 2.74 -19.55
CA TRP A 340 -1.01 1.32 -19.22
C TRP A 340 -2.42 0.92 -18.79
N HIS A 341 -3.12 1.79 -18.06
CA HIS A 341 -4.53 1.60 -17.72
C HIS A 341 -5.42 1.55 -18.97
N ALA A 342 -5.30 2.55 -19.85
CA ALA A 342 -6.06 2.59 -21.11
C ALA A 342 -5.76 1.36 -21.99
N LEU A 343 -4.50 0.94 -22.08
CA LEU A 343 -4.14 -0.27 -22.83
C LEU A 343 -4.66 -1.55 -22.20
N LEU A 344 -4.65 -1.67 -20.86
CA LEU A 344 -5.15 -2.85 -20.18
C LEU A 344 -6.62 -3.10 -20.54
N GLN A 345 -7.45 -2.06 -20.49
CA GLN A 345 -8.86 -2.14 -20.90
C GLN A 345 -9.03 -2.59 -22.35
N ARG A 346 -8.09 -2.23 -23.24
CA ARG A 346 -8.11 -2.65 -24.64
C ARG A 346 -7.64 -4.09 -24.84
N ILE A 347 -6.65 -4.55 -24.08
CA ILE A 347 -6.07 -5.90 -24.20
C ILE A 347 -7.01 -6.98 -23.68
N GLU A 348 -7.95 -6.64 -22.80
CA GLU A 348 -8.99 -7.57 -22.38
C GLU A 348 -9.92 -8.00 -23.54
N ASP A 349 -9.99 -7.23 -24.62
CA ASP A 349 -10.57 -7.67 -25.89
C ASP A 349 -9.58 -8.62 -26.63
N PRO A 350 -9.92 -9.93 -26.77
CA PRO A 350 -9.04 -10.89 -27.42
C PRO A 350 -8.72 -10.55 -28.88
N GLN A 351 -9.64 -9.89 -29.61
CA GLN A 351 -9.41 -9.53 -31.00
C GLN A 351 -8.37 -8.40 -31.10
N PHE A 352 -8.48 -7.39 -30.23
CA PHE A 352 -7.48 -6.33 -30.13
C PHE A 352 -6.11 -6.90 -29.74
N ALA A 353 -6.06 -7.76 -28.71
CA ALA A 353 -4.83 -8.39 -28.25
C ALA A 353 -4.17 -9.25 -29.33
N SER A 354 -4.95 -10.05 -30.07
CA SER A 354 -4.41 -10.86 -31.18
C SER A 354 -3.87 -10.01 -32.34
N THR A 355 -4.44 -8.83 -32.57
CA THR A 355 -4.07 -7.95 -33.69
C THR A 355 -2.85 -7.10 -33.38
N HIS A 356 -2.79 -6.52 -32.18
CA HIS A 356 -1.77 -5.55 -31.79
C HIS A 356 -0.75 -6.08 -30.77
N GLY A 357 -1.01 -7.24 -30.15
CA GLY A 357 -0.23 -7.77 -29.03
C GLY A 357 1.25 -7.93 -29.34
N LYS A 358 1.60 -8.59 -30.45
CA LYS A 358 3.00 -8.74 -30.89
C LYS A 358 3.72 -7.38 -30.98
N SER A 359 3.16 -6.43 -31.74
CA SER A 359 3.81 -5.13 -31.96
C SER A 359 3.90 -4.30 -30.68
N LEU A 360 2.92 -4.41 -29.78
CA LEU A 360 2.99 -3.81 -28.44
C LEU A 360 4.13 -4.40 -27.62
N ILE A 361 4.26 -5.73 -27.58
CA ILE A 361 5.35 -6.41 -26.87
C ILE A 361 6.71 -5.96 -27.44
N GLU A 362 6.86 -5.94 -28.77
CA GLU A 362 8.10 -5.50 -29.42
C GLU A 362 8.44 -4.03 -29.11
N ALA A 363 7.44 -3.14 -29.10
CA ALA A 363 7.63 -1.73 -28.76
C ALA A 363 8.05 -1.55 -27.31
N ILE A 364 7.40 -2.25 -26.38
CA ILE A 364 7.73 -2.23 -24.95
C ILE A 364 9.13 -2.81 -24.71
N LEU A 365 9.52 -3.87 -25.43
CA LEU A 365 10.84 -4.47 -25.28
C LEU A 365 11.96 -3.74 -26.03
N SER A 366 11.63 -2.69 -26.79
CA SER A 366 12.63 -1.92 -27.53
C SER A 366 13.61 -1.21 -26.60
N PRO A 367 14.91 -1.13 -26.95
CA PRO A 367 15.90 -0.41 -26.14
C PRO A 367 15.52 1.04 -25.80
N ALA A 368 14.82 1.72 -26.72
CA ALA A 368 14.35 3.09 -26.52
C ALA A 368 13.26 3.21 -25.43
N ALA A 369 12.45 2.16 -25.22
CA ALA A 369 11.43 2.11 -24.18
C ALA A 369 11.99 1.73 -22.80
N LEU A 370 13.24 1.28 -22.69
CA LEU A 370 13.78 0.78 -21.42
C LEU A 370 13.89 1.82 -20.29
N PRO A 371 14.37 3.06 -20.52
CA PRO A 371 14.55 4.04 -19.44
C PRO A 371 13.24 4.45 -18.76
N ILE A 372 12.13 4.25 -19.47
CA ILE A 372 10.82 4.72 -19.06
C ILE A 372 9.98 3.60 -18.43
N LEU A 373 10.26 2.32 -18.68
CA LEU A 373 9.50 1.17 -18.16
C LEU A 373 9.86 0.86 -16.70
N ARG A 374 9.23 1.60 -15.78
CA ARG A 374 9.36 1.34 -14.34
C ARG A 374 8.36 0.26 -13.91
N TRP A 375 8.87 -0.94 -13.71
CA TRP A 375 8.11 -2.11 -13.23
C TRP A 375 7.46 -1.96 -11.84
N THR A 376 7.87 -0.96 -11.07
CA THR A 376 7.17 -0.58 -9.82
C THR A 376 5.74 -0.09 -10.08
N ASN A 377 5.36 0.13 -11.34
CA ASN A 377 4.00 0.40 -11.74
C ASN A 377 3.17 -0.89 -11.76
N SER A 378 2.23 -1.02 -10.82
CA SER A 378 1.33 -2.17 -10.71
C SER A 378 0.46 -2.39 -11.96
N ARG A 379 0.12 -1.34 -12.72
CA ARG A 379 -0.62 -1.47 -13.99
C ARG A 379 0.20 -2.15 -15.06
N MET A 380 1.51 -1.92 -15.12
CA MET A 380 2.38 -2.62 -16.08
C MET A 380 2.37 -4.13 -15.82
N ALA A 381 2.28 -4.55 -14.55
CA ALA A 381 2.16 -5.96 -14.21
C ALA A 381 0.81 -6.58 -14.63
N SER A 382 -0.28 -5.83 -14.47
CA SER A 382 -1.61 -6.27 -14.92
C SER A 382 -1.69 -6.32 -16.43
N LEU A 383 -1.15 -5.30 -17.10
CA LEU A 383 -1.01 -5.25 -18.56
C LEU A 383 -0.25 -6.47 -19.06
N TRP A 384 0.87 -6.79 -18.44
CA TRP A 384 1.68 -7.94 -18.83
C TRP A 384 0.97 -9.27 -18.61
N SER A 385 0.28 -9.42 -17.47
CA SER A 385 -0.55 -10.59 -17.18
C SER A 385 -1.75 -10.71 -18.15
N ALA A 386 -2.35 -9.59 -18.57
CA ALA A 386 -3.37 -9.58 -19.61
C ALA A 386 -2.80 -9.99 -20.98
N LEU A 387 -1.61 -9.50 -21.33
CA LEU A 387 -0.89 -9.92 -22.54
C LEU A 387 -0.61 -11.44 -22.53
N HIS A 388 -0.16 -12.02 -21.40
CA HIS A 388 0.00 -13.48 -21.29
C HIS A 388 -1.30 -14.24 -21.55
N ARG A 389 -2.43 -13.74 -21.05
CA ARG A 389 -3.73 -14.44 -21.19
C ARG A 389 -4.33 -14.33 -22.58
N HIS A 390 -4.21 -13.17 -23.22
CA HIS A 390 -4.95 -12.87 -24.44
C HIS A 390 -4.09 -12.94 -25.72
N VAL A 391 -2.76 -12.85 -25.61
CA VAL A 391 -1.86 -12.99 -26.77
C VAL A 391 -1.41 -14.45 -26.91
N PRO A 392 -1.55 -15.06 -28.11
CA PRO A 392 -1.10 -16.42 -28.37
C PRO A 392 0.40 -16.63 -28.08
N SER A 393 0.77 -17.79 -27.55
CA SER A 393 2.17 -18.15 -27.23
C SER A 393 3.12 -18.03 -28.43
N GLY A 394 2.68 -18.39 -29.65
CA GLY A 394 3.47 -18.23 -30.87
C GLY A 394 3.91 -16.78 -31.14
N GLN A 395 3.02 -15.80 -30.88
CA GLN A 395 3.38 -14.38 -31.04
C GLN A 395 4.40 -13.92 -29.99
N TRP A 396 4.34 -14.47 -28.78
CA TRP A 396 5.36 -14.23 -27.74
C TRP A 396 6.73 -14.75 -28.18
N MET A 397 6.78 -15.96 -28.73
CA MET A 397 8.02 -16.55 -29.24
C MET A 397 8.64 -15.66 -30.34
N GLU A 398 7.83 -15.21 -31.29
CA GLU A 398 8.28 -14.31 -32.37
C GLU A 398 8.73 -12.94 -31.85
N ALA A 399 8.03 -12.35 -30.89
CA ALA A 399 8.38 -11.03 -30.34
C ALA A 399 9.70 -11.07 -29.54
N LEU A 400 9.96 -12.18 -28.85
CA LEU A 400 11.14 -12.37 -28.02
C LEU A 400 12.38 -12.79 -28.81
N ASP A 401 12.20 -13.36 -30.00
CA ASP A 401 13.29 -13.80 -30.86
C ASP A 401 14.23 -12.64 -31.22
N GLY A 402 15.54 -12.90 -31.15
CA GLY A 402 16.60 -11.90 -31.31
C GLY A 402 16.67 -10.80 -30.23
N ARG A 403 15.71 -10.70 -29.29
CA ARG A 403 15.63 -9.63 -28.28
C ARG A 403 15.94 -10.08 -26.85
N ILE A 404 15.77 -11.37 -26.53
CA ILE A 404 15.95 -11.89 -25.15
C ILE A 404 17.31 -11.58 -24.55
N ARG A 405 18.40 -11.70 -25.33
CA ARG A 405 19.74 -11.43 -24.79
C ARG A 405 19.90 -9.99 -24.31
N ASN A 406 19.38 -9.02 -25.07
CA ASN A 406 19.35 -7.63 -24.63
C ASN A 406 18.45 -7.47 -23.40
N ALA A 407 17.26 -8.08 -23.46
CA ALA A 407 16.25 -8.01 -22.39
C ALA A 407 16.77 -8.53 -21.03
N LEU A 408 17.65 -9.53 -21.05
CA LEU A 408 18.27 -10.10 -19.85
C LEU A 408 19.65 -9.51 -19.51
N GLY A 409 20.32 -8.83 -20.44
CA GLY A 409 21.72 -8.42 -20.33
C GLY A 409 21.98 -7.01 -19.76
N GLU A 410 21.18 -6.00 -20.11
CA GLU A 410 21.49 -4.59 -19.76
C GLU A 410 21.16 -4.21 -18.31
N ASP A 411 20.49 -5.08 -17.55
CA ASP A 411 19.86 -4.76 -16.25
C ASP A 411 20.58 -5.27 -15.00
N LEU A 412 21.71 -5.96 -15.13
CA LEU A 412 22.44 -6.42 -13.93
C LEU A 412 22.99 -5.25 -13.08
N ALA A 413 23.11 -4.04 -13.67
CA ALA A 413 23.63 -2.85 -13.02
C ALA A 413 22.57 -1.78 -12.68
N GLN A 414 21.39 -1.81 -13.32
CA GLN A 414 20.30 -0.86 -13.07
C GLN A 414 19.15 -1.64 -12.44
N ALA A 415 18.61 -1.17 -11.30
CA ALA A 415 17.50 -1.83 -10.61
C ALA A 415 16.16 -1.73 -11.38
N SER A 416 16.14 -2.07 -12.67
CA SER A 416 14.93 -2.16 -13.47
C SER A 416 14.24 -3.51 -13.21
N GLY A 417 12.91 -3.53 -13.33
CA GLY A 417 12.12 -4.76 -13.15
C GLY A 417 11.83 -5.51 -14.45
N ARG A 418 12.63 -5.32 -15.51
CA ARG A 418 12.45 -6.02 -16.80
C ARG A 418 12.87 -7.50 -16.75
N ILE A 419 13.95 -7.85 -16.04
CA ILE A 419 14.36 -9.26 -15.93
C ILE A 419 13.25 -10.14 -15.32
N PRO A 420 12.61 -9.75 -14.19
CA PRO A 420 11.48 -10.49 -13.65
C PRO A 420 10.32 -10.67 -14.63
N LEU A 421 10.06 -9.68 -15.48
CA LEU A 421 9.03 -9.72 -16.52
C LEU A 421 9.28 -10.78 -17.57
N ILE A 422 10.49 -10.78 -18.11
CA ILE A 422 10.91 -11.76 -19.12
C ILE A 422 10.94 -13.15 -18.50
N LEU A 423 11.52 -13.31 -17.31
CA LEU A 423 11.55 -14.60 -16.63
C LEU A 423 10.15 -15.12 -16.29
N GLY A 424 9.21 -14.25 -15.89
CA GLY A 424 7.80 -14.59 -15.74
C GLY A 424 7.17 -15.04 -17.06
N THR A 425 7.51 -14.38 -18.17
CA THR A 425 7.05 -14.77 -19.52
C THR A 425 7.62 -16.12 -19.95
N LEU A 426 8.90 -16.38 -19.70
CA LEU A 426 9.51 -17.67 -20.00
C LEU A 426 8.89 -18.79 -19.14
N ALA A 427 8.53 -18.50 -17.89
CA ALA A 427 7.77 -19.43 -17.06
C ALA A 427 6.37 -19.69 -17.63
N PHE A 428 5.63 -18.64 -17.99
CA PHE A 428 4.32 -18.74 -18.66
C PHE A 428 4.40 -19.64 -19.91
N LEU A 429 5.35 -19.39 -20.81
CA LEU A 429 5.57 -20.20 -22.00
C LEU A 429 5.88 -21.67 -21.64
N SER A 430 6.72 -21.88 -20.62
CA SER A 430 7.04 -23.22 -20.12
C SER A 430 5.81 -23.97 -19.59
N ASN A 431 4.91 -23.28 -18.90
CA ASN A 431 3.67 -23.86 -18.37
C ASN A 431 2.68 -24.24 -19.47
N ARG A 432 2.75 -23.55 -20.61
CA ARG A 432 1.98 -23.87 -21.83
C ARG A 432 2.67 -24.89 -22.71
N SER A 433 3.70 -25.57 -22.20
CA SER A 433 4.47 -26.58 -22.91
C SER A 433 5.14 -26.06 -24.19
N GLU A 434 5.50 -24.77 -24.23
CA GLU A 434 6.32 -24.20 -25.29
C GLU A 434 7.81 -24.50 -25.04
N ALA A 435 8.48 -25.08 -26.03
CA ALA A 435 9.89 -25.40 -25.95
C ALA A 435 10.74 -24.13 -26.14
N LEU A 436 11.45 -23.72 -25.08
CA LEU A 436 12.31 -22.56 -25.15
C LEU A 436 13.63 -22.92 -25.88
N PRO A 437 14.11 -22.08 -26.82
CA PRO A 437 15.40 -22.27 -27.47
C PRO A 437 16.55 -22.45 -26.48
N LYS A 438 17.49 -23.37 -26.81
CA LYS A 438 18.67 -23.68 -25.98
C LYS A 438 19.47 -22.42 -25.60
N GLU A 439 19.59 -21.47 -26.53
CA GLU A 439 20.28 -20.20 -26.29
C GLU A 439 19.61 -19.38 -25.18
N TRP A 440 18.28 -19.35 -25.14
CA TRP A 440 17.52 -18.63 -24.12
C TRP A 440 17.71 -19.26 -22.75
N LEU A 441 17.71 -20.60 -22.67
CA LEU A 441 17.99 -21.34 -21.44
C LEU A 441 19.40 -21.04 -20.91
N SER A 442 20.38 -20.88 -21.80
CA SER A 442 21.73 -20.46 -21.43
C SER A 442 21.73 -19.07 -20.81
N TYR A 443 21.07 -18.08 -21.43
CA TYR A 443 20.93 -16.74 -20.85
C TYR A 443 20.21 -16.73 -19.49
N VAL A 444 19.19 -17.57 -19.30
CA VAL A 444 18.53 -17.74 -18.00
C VAL A 444 19.50 -18.27 -16.95
N SER A 445 20.34 -19.24 -17.31
CA SER A 445 21.33 -19.81 -16.39
C SER A 445 22.46 -18.84 -15.99
N GLU A 446 22.75 -17.82 -16.81
CA GLU A 446 23.68 -16.73 -16.48
C GLU A 446 23.16 -15.82 -15.35
N LEU A 447 21.86 -15.87 -15.05
CA LEU A 447 21.23 -15.06 -13.98
C LEU A 447 21.25 -15.74 -12.61
N ILE A 448 21.64 -17.02 -12.53
CA ILE A 448 21.79 -17.79 -11.28
C ILE A 448 22.68 -17.10 -10.22
N PRO A 449 23.82 -16.46 -10.53
CA PRO A 449 24.62 -15.75 -9.53
C PRO A 449 24.01 -14.43 -9.03
N SER A 450 22.85 -14.01 -9.53
CA SER A 450 22.26 -12.69 -9.26
C SER A 450 21.09 -12.74 -8.26
N GLN A 451 20.49 -11.57 -7.99
CA GLN A 451 19.25 -11.47 -7.23
C GLN A 451 18.03 -12.13 -7.92
N HIS A 452 18.17 -12.67 -9.14
CA HIS A 452 17.14 -13.35 -9.94
C HIS A 452 17.24 -14.90 -9.92
N ALA A 453 18.12 -15.45 -9.08
CA ALA A 453 18.41 -16.88 -9.01
C ALA A 453 17.19 -17.81 -8.90
N GLU A 454 16.23 -17.57 -7.99
CA GLU A 454 15.18 -18.59 -7.77
C GLU A 454 14.20 -18.68 -8.95
N ILE A 455 13.82 -17.54 -9.57
CA ILE A 455 12.92 -17.54 -10.72
C ILE A 455 13.62 -18.14 -11.95
N ALA A 456 14.91 -17.84 -12.17
CA ALA A 456 15.69 -18.46 -13.24
C ALA A 456 15.72 -19.99 -13.11
N ILE A 457 15.94 -20.53 -11.91
CA ILE A 457 15.93 -21.98 -11.67
C ILE A 457 14.57 -22.58 -11.90
N GLY A 458 13.49 -21.92 -11.46
CA GLY A 458 12.18 -22.50 -11.65
C GLY A 458 11.75 -22.48 -13.13
N VAL A 459 12.22 -21.54 -13.96
CA VAL A 459 12.04 -21.59 -15.43
C VAL A 459 12.72 -22.83 -15.99
N LEU A 460 14.00 -23.06 -15.64
CA LEU A 460 14.73 -24.26 -16.06
C LEU A 460 14.06 -25.55 -15.55
N ALA A 461 13.59 -25.55 -14.31
CA ALA A 461 12.89 -26.71 -13.73
C ALA A 461 11.54 -26.97 -14.40
N SER A 462 10.78 -25.92 -14.75
CA SER A 462 9.49 -26.03 -15.46
C SER A 462 9.69 -26.64 -16.85
N GLN A 463 10.67 -26.15 -17.62
CA GLN A 463 11.05 -26.75 -18.91
C GLN A 463 11.44 -28.23 -18.77
N MET A 464 12.22 -28.58 -17.75
CA MET A 464 12.63 -29.97 -17.52
C MET A 464 11.45 -30.86 -17.09
N GLN A 465 10.48 -30.34 -16.34
CA GLN A 465 9.34 -31.13 -15.89
C GLN A 465 8.30 -31.34 -17.00
N ASN A 466 8.00 -30.28 -17.76
CA ASN A 466 6.94 -30.30 -18.77
C ASN A 466 7.40 -30.91 -20.09
N LEU A 467 8.67 -30.68 -20.47
CA LEU A 467 9.19 -31.06 -21.78
C LEU A 467 10.34 -32.07 -21.72
N LYS A 468 10.96 -32.27 -20.54
CA LYS A 468 12.11 -33.17 -20.33
C LYS A 468 13.34 -32.84 -21.17
N GLU A 469 13.49 -31.59 -21.61
CA GLU A 469 14.47 -31.17 -22.61
C GLU A 469 15.37 -30.01 -22.15
N VAL A 470 15.90 -30.06 -20.92
CA VAL A 470 16.97 -29.12 -20.50
C VAL A 470 18.34 -29.80 -20.59
N PRO A 471 19.25 -29.34 -21.48
CA PRO A 471 20.56 -29.97 -21.65
C PRO A 471 21.40 -29.94 -20.37
N GLU A 472 22.19 -30.99 -20.13
CA GLU A 472 23.06 -31.08 -18.94
C GLU A 472 24.04 -29.90 -18.82
N GLU A 473 24.52 -29.38 -19.95
CA GLU A 473 25.41 -28.20 -20.01
C GLU A 473 24.81 -26.98 -19.28
N ILE A 474 23.49 -26.77 -19.40
CA ILE A 474 22.79 -25.65 -18.76
C ILE A 474 22.74 -25.84 -17.23
N TRP A 475 22.54 -27.08 -16.77
CA TRP A 475 22.56 -27.39 -15.35
C TRP A 475 23.96 -27.25 -14.74
N LEU A 476 24.99 -27.65 -15.48
CA LEU A 476 26.38 -27.44 -15.07
C LEU A 476 26.73 -25.93 -15.01
N GLN A 477 26.21 -25.13 -15.95
CA GLN A 477 26.33 -23.67 -15.91
C GLN A 477 25.64 -23.09 -14.66
N ALA A 478 24.45 -23.60 -14.30
CA ALA A 478 23.76 -23.20 -13.07
C ALA A 478 24.56 -23.54 -11.80
N CYS A 479 25.19 -24.73 -11.73
CA CYS A 479 26.10 -25.10 -10.62
C CYS A 479 27.24 -24.08 -10.46
N LYS A 480 27.89 -23.69 -11.55
CA LYS A 480 28.94 -22.64 -11.53
C LYS A 480 28.37 -21.29 -11.07
N GLY A 481 27.18 -20.92 -11.52
CA GLY A 481 26.49 -19.71 -11.09
C GLY A 481 26.23 -19.68 -9.57
N PHE A 482 25.88 -20.81 -8.95
CA PHE A 482 25.73 -20.89 -7.49
C PHE A 482 27.04 -20.62 -6.76
N ALA A 483 28.16 -21.15 -7.25
CA ALA A 483 29.47 -20.91 -6.66
C ALA A 483 29.76 -19.41 -6.59
N THR A 484 29.59 -18.71 -7.72
CA THR A 484 29.78 -17.26 -7.82
C THR A 484 28.81 -16.48 -6.92
N GLY A 485 27.52 -16.84 -6.93
CA GLY A 485 26.50 -16.16 -6.13
C GLY A 485 26.70 -16.33 -4.61
N LEU A 486 27.16 -17.50 -4.17
CA LEU A 486 27.52 -17.79 -2.77
C LEU A 486 28.87 -17.17 -2.36
N ALA A 487 29.68 -16.72 -3.31
CA ALA A 487 30.88 -15.92 -3.02
C ALA A 487 30.57 -14.42 -2.87
N SER A 488 29.39 -13.96 -3.29
CA SER A 488 29.01 -12.54 -3.25
C SER A 488 28.95 -11.98 -1.82
N SER A 489 29.42 -10.75 -1.66
CA SER A 489 29.30 -9.96 -0.43
C SER A 489 27.94 -9.25 -0.29
N ASP A 490 27.14 -9.19 -1.37
CA ASP A 490 25.81 -8.63 -1.35
C ASP A 490 24.84 -9.57 -0.62
N THR A 491 24.29 -9.09 0.50
CA THR A 491 23.39 -9.87 1.35
C THR A 491 22.09 -10.27 0.66
N THR A 492 21.59 -9.48 -0.29
CA THR A 492 20.37 -9.79 -1.06
C THR A 492 20.66 -10.92 -2.03
N ILE A 493 21.73 -10.80 -2.82
CA ILE A 493 22.17 -11.83 -3.76
C ILE A 493 22.45 -13.14 -3.01
N GLY A 494 23.32 -13.10 -1.99
CA GLY A 494 23.67 -14.28 -1.20
C GLY A 494 22.44 -14.97 -0.61
N PHE A 495 21.47 -14.20 -0.10
CA PHE A 495 20.22 -14.73 0.40
C PHE A 495 19.34 -15.39 -0.67
N ARG A 496 19.23 -14.80 -1.86
CA ARG A 496 18.48 -15.33 -3.01
C ARG A 496 19.11 -16.63 -3.53
N VAL A 497 20.42 -16.62 -3.75
CA VAL A 497 21.20 -17.78 -4.21
C VAL A 497 21.16 -18.91 -3.18
N ARG A 498 21.20 -18.60 -1.88
CA ARG A 498 21.09 -19.61 -0.81
C ARG A 498 19.78 -20.41 -0.83
N ASN A 499 18.64 -19.75 -1.04
CA ASN A 499 17.36 -20.49 -1.10
C ASN A 499 17.27 -21.30 -2.40
N SER A 500 17.78 -20.70 -3.48
CA SER A 500 17.86 -21.30 -4.80
C SER A 500 18.62 -22.62 -4.78
N VAL A 501 19.83 -22.64 -4.22
CA VAL A 501 20.64 -23.86 -4.08
C VAL A 501 20.01 -24.87 -3.12
N THR A 502 19.31 -24.39 -2.07
CA THR A 502 18.55 -25.27 -1.16
C THR A 502 17.48 -26.02 -1.93
N ARG A 503 16.70 -25.33 -2.77
CA ARG A 503 15.69 -25.98 -3.62
C ARG A 503 16.32 -26.89 -4.66
N PHE A 504 17.35 -26.42 -5.34
CA PHE A 504 18.06 -27.17 -6.38
C PHE A 504 18.60 -28.51 -5.85
N SER A 505 19.10 -28.55 -4.61
CA SER A 505 19.55 -29.81 -3.97
C SER A 505 18.45 -30.87 -3.80
N GLU A 506 17.19 -30.44 -3.77
CA GLU A 506 16.02 -31.32 -3.62
C GLU A 506 15.53 -31.89 -4.98
N PHE A 507 16.08 -31.43 -6.11
CA PHE A 507 15.64 -31.83 -7.45
C PHE A 507 16.11 -33.24 -7.80
N ARG A 508 15.17 -34.17 -8.01
CA ARG A 508 15.47 -35.59 -8.27
C ARG A 508 15.69 -35.93 -9.73
N PHE A 509 15.26 -35.07 -10.65
CA PHE A 509 15.41 -35.28 -12.09
C PHE A 509 16.82 -34.93 -12.61
N LEU A 510 17.70 -34.39 -11.76
CA LEU A 510 19.09 -34.08 -12.13
C LEU A 510 19.88 -35.38 -12.27
N SER A 511 20.77 -35.46 -13.26
CA SER A 511 21.65 -36.62 -13.43
C SER A 511 22.69 -36.71 -12.30
N PRO A 512 23.28 -37.89 -12.05
CA PRO A 512 24.32 -38.06 -11.04
C PRO A 512 25.50 -37.11 -11.25
N ALA A 513 25.90 -36.87 -12.50
CA ALA A 513 26.97 -35.93 -12.85
C ALA A 513 26.69 -34.52 -12.31
N ILE A 514 25.49 -33.99 -12.56
CA ILE A 514 25.09 -32.65 -12.08
C ILE A 514 25.05 -32.62 -10.55
N ARG A 515 24.53 -33.67 -9.90
CA ARG A 515 24.50 -33.76 -8.43
C ARG A 515 25.90 -33.77 -7.81
N ARG A 516 26.83 -34.52 -8.39
CA ARG A 516 28.23 -34.51 -7.94
C ARG A 516 28.82 -33.11 -8.06
N THR A 517 28.66 -32.44 -9.20
CA THR A 517 29.14 -31.06 -9.39
C THR A 517 28.50 -30.07 -8.41
N LEU A 518 27.21 -30.21 -8.09
CA LEU A 518 26.55 -29.40 -7.06
C LEU A 518 27.21 -29.58 -5.69
N PHE A 519 27.44 -30.83 -5.28
CA PHE A 519 28.05 -31.10 -3.98
C PHE A 519 29.52 -30.67 -3.92
N GLU A 520 30.28 -30.83 -5.01
CA GLU A 520 31.62 -30.26 -5.15
C GLU A 520 31.60 -28.74 -4.97
N THR A 521 30.64 -28.06 -5.58
CA THR A 521 30.44 -26.61 -5.43
C THR A 521 30.18 -26.23 -3.97
N LEU A 522 29.32 -26.97 -3.26
CA LEU A 522 29.04 -26.72 -1.83
C LEU A 522 30.28 -26.97 -0.96
N ILE A 523 31.10 -27.97 -1.30
CA ILE A 523 32.36 -28.26 -0.61
C ILE A 523 33.37 -27.13 -0.82
N GLU A 524 33.45 -26.56 -2.01
CA GLU A 524 34.27 -25.38 -2.29
C GLU A 524 33.83 -24.18 -1.44
N VAL A 525 32.52 -23.92 -1.37
CA VAL A 525 31.94 -22.84 -0.55
C VAL A 525 32.26 -23.01 0.94
N LEU A 526 32.39 -24.24 1.45
CA LEU A 526 32.87 -24.47 2.82
C LEU A 526 34.28 -23.93 3.04
N ALA A 527 35.18 -24.14 2.07
CA ALA A 527 36.58 -23.74 2.19
C ALA A 527 36.76 -22.22 2.03
N THR A 528 36.06 -21.60 1.07
CA THR A 528 36.33 -20.23 0.61
C THR A 528 35.23 -19.21 0.90
N GLY A 529 33.99 -19.64 1.20
CA GLY A 529 32.83 -18.76 1.35
C GLY A 529 32.78 -17.95 2.65
N SER A 530 31.77 -17.10 2.83
CA SER A 530 31.51 -16.37 4.08
C SER A 530 30.87 -17.26 5.16
N ASN A 531 30.97 -16.93 6.45
CA ASN A 531 30.45 -17.75 7.57
C ASN A 531 28.98 -18.19 7.42
N ASN A 532 28.13 -17.31 6.88
CA ASN A 532 26.70 -17.60 6.66
C ASN A 532 26.49 -18.61 5.52
N HIS A 533 27.29 -18.51 4.46
CA HIS A 533 27.21 -19.42 3.31
C HIS A 533 27.82 -20.79 3.64
N ARG A 534 28.94 -20.83 4.37
CA ARG A 534 29.53 -22.07 4.90
C ARG A 534 28.56 -22.87 5.76
N SER A 535 27.86 -22.19 6.68
CA SER A 535 26.86 -22.84 7.52
C SER A 535 25.71 -23.44 6.71
N THR A 536 25.31 -22.79 5.62
CA THR A 536 24.26 -23.31 4.74
C THR A 536 24.76 -24.51 3.92
N ALA A 537 25.96 -24.42 3.34
CA ALA A 537 26.56 -25.52 2.59
C ALA A 537 26.71 -26.78 3.47
N ALA A 538 27.18 -26.62 4.72
CA ALA A 538 27.29 -27.73 5.66
C ALA A 538 25.92 -28.35 6.01
N GLN A 539 24.88 -27.52 6.16
CA GLN A 539 23.51 -28.01 6.39
C GLN A 539 22.98 -28.80 5.19
N LEU A 540 23.21 -28.32 3.96
CA LEU A 540 22.75 -28.99 2.74
C LEU A 540 23.49 -30.30 2.50
N LEU A 541 24.81 -30.33 2.70
CA LEU A 541 25.61 -31.57 2.62
C LEU A 541 25.15 -32.57 3.68
N SER A 542 24.98 -32.14 4.93
CA SER A 542 24.46 -32.99 6.01
C SER A 542 23.06 -33.52 5.74
N LYS A 543 22.18 -32.71 5.14
CA LYS A 543 20.80 -33.09 4.81
C LYS A 543 20.76 -34.13 3.69
N ASN A 544 21.60 -34.00 2.66
CA ASN A 544 21.54 -34.84 1.46
C ASN A 544 22.43 -36.09 1.55
N LEU A 545 23.58 -35.99 2.23
CA LEU A 545 24.61 -37.05 2.26
C LEU A 545 24.76 -37.72 3.64
N GLY A 546 23.91 -37.34 4.62
CA GLY A 546 23.90 -37.85 5.99
C GLY A 546 24.86 -37.12 6.92
N ARG A 547 24.63 -37.14 8.25
CA ARG A 547 25.45 -36.36 9.20
C ARG A 547 26.85 -36.96 9.39
N PRO A 548 27.91 -36.14 9.40
CA PRO A 548 29.19 -36.57 9.97
C PRO A 548 29.03 -36.85 11.46
N ALA A 549 29.59 -37.96 11.94
CA ALA A 549 29.81 -38.18 13.36
C ALA A 549 30.90 -37.20 13.84
N THR A 550 30.52 -35.96 14.15
CA THR A 550 31.47 -34.94 14.64
C THR A 550 31.11 -34.47 16.05
N PRO A 551 32.10 -34.34 16.95
CA PRO A 551 31.89 -33.78 18.28
C PRO A 551 31.50 -32.29 18.19
N GLN A 552 30.68 -31.83 19.14
CA GLN A 552 30.25 -30.43 19.24
C GLN A 552 31.44 -29.51 19.59
N LEU A 553 32.12 -28.98 18.57
CA LEU A 553 33.07 -27.88 18.75
C LEU A 553 32.33 -26.56 18.99
N ARG A 554 32.74 -25.81 20.03
CA ARG A 554 32.15 -24.50 20.39
C ARG A 554 32.52 -23.35 19.45
N THR A 555 33.59 -23.49 18.66
CA THR A 555 34.13 -22.42 17.80
C THR A 555 34.36 -22.93 16.39
N ARG A 556 33.79 -22.24 15.38
CA ARG A 556 33.89 -22.57 13.95
C ARG A 556 34.89 -21.64 13.26
N ASP A 557 36.18 -21.86 13.49
CA ASP A 557 37.27 -21.11 12.87
C ASP A 557 37.59 -21.62 11.44
N GLN A 558 38.57 -21.02 10.75
CA GLN A 558 38.94 -21.45 9.39
C GLN A 558 39.43 -22.90 9.35
N SER A 559 40.14 -23.36 10.40
CA SER A 559 40.65 -24.74 10.47
C SER A 559 39.51 -25.77 10.51
N TYR A 560 38.44 -25.49 11.25
CA TYR A 560 37.21 -26.28 11.26
C TYR A 560 36.60 -26.42 9.86
N TRP A 561 36.47 -25.32 9.13
CA TRP A 561 35.85 -25.33 7.80
C TRP A 561 36.70 -26.06 6.76
N THR A 562 38.03 -25.92 6.80
CA THR A 562 38.95 -26.68 5.95
C THR A 562 38.86 -28.18 6.23
N ALA A 563 38.80 -28.58 7.51
CA ALA A 563 38.63 -29.98 7.89
C ALA A 563 37.28 -30.55 7.44
N GLN A 564 36.19 -29.77 7.56
CA GLN A 564 34.87 -30.15 7.06
C GLN A 564 34.88 -30.32 5.53
N ALA A 565 35.47 -29.39 4.79
CA ALA A 565 35.56 -29.48 3.33
C ALA A 565 36.31 -30.75 2.90
N LYS A 566 37.43 -31.08 3.56
CA LYS A 566 38.19 -32.31 3.31
C LYS A 566 37.35 -33.57 3.58
N TYR A 567 36.67 -33.63 4.73
CA TYR A 567 35.79 -34.74 5.07
C TYR A 567 34.70 -34.96 4.01
N TRP A 568 34.03 -33.88 3.59
CA TRP A 568 32.95 -33.98 2.61
C TRP A 568 33.44 -34.38 1.23
N LYS A 569 34.64 -33.96 0.85
CA LYS A 569 35.28 -34.39 -0.39
C LYS A 569 35.53 -35.90 -0.40
N GLU A 570 36.18 -36.42 0.63
CA GLU A 570 36.42 -37.86 0.80
C GLU A 570 35.10 -38.66 0.84
N ARG A 571 34.09 -38.11 1.53
CA ARG A 571 32.76 -38.72 1.58
C ARG A 571 32.11 -38.78 0.20
N LEU A 572 32.10 -37.68 -0.56
CA LEU A 572 31.49 -37.62 -1.88
C LEU A 572 32.16 -38.58 -2.87
N GLU A 573 33.50 -38.69 -2.82
CA GLU A 573 34.28 -39.64 -3.62
C GLU A 573 33.95 -41.10 -3.29
N SER A 574 33.54 -41.40 -2.04
CA SER A 574 33.18 -42.75 -1.59
C SER A 574 31.73 -43.18 -1.92
N LEU A 575 30.88 -42.26 -2.40
CA LEU A 575 29.47 -42.53 -2.63
C LEU A 575 29.22 -43.01 -4.06
N GLU A 576 28.41 -44.06 -4.19
CA GLU A 576 27.83 -44.49 -5.46
C GLU A 576 26.71 -43.53 -5.93
N ASP A 577 26.36 -43.57 -7.21
CA ASP A 577 25.44 -42.59 -7.82
C ASP A 577 24.03 -42.61 -7.21
N ASP A 578 23.53 -43.77 -6.79
CA ASP A 578 22.23 -43.94 -6.12
C ASP A 578 22.21 -43.30 -4.72
N GLN A 579 23.36 -43.25 -4.04
CA GLN A 579 23.50 -42.67 -2.70
C GLN A 579 23.57 -41.13 -2.70
N LEU A 580 23.61 -40.49 -3.88
CA LEU A 580 23.56 -39.03 -4.02
C LEU A 580 22.15 -38.47 -3.83
N TYR A 581 21.15 -39.33 -3.70
CA TYR A 581 19.73 -39.00 -3.65
C TYR A 581 19.19 -39.30 -2.23
N PRO A 582 18.52 -38.34 -1.55
CA PRO A 582 17.90 -38.63 -0.25
C PRO A 582 16.87 -39.78 -0.29
N GLU A 583 16.66 -40.49 0.81
CA GLU A 583 15.66 -41.57 0.92
C GLU A 583 14.22 -41.05 0.71
N ILE A 584 13.36 -41.85 0.06
CA ILE A 584 11.93 -41.56 -0.19
C ILE A 584 11.10 -42.68 0.43
N ASP A 585 9.97 -42.32 1.05
CA ASP A 585 8.93 -43.28 1.41
C ASP A 585 8.10 -43.58 0.15
N ALA A 586 8.51 -44.61 -0.60
CA ALA A 586 8.01 -44.88 -1.96
C ALA A 586 6.49 -45.10 -2.01
N ASP A 587 5.91 -45.59 -0.92
CA ASP A 587 4.53 -46.08 -0.88
C ASP A 587 3.52 -45.02 -0.40
N ARG A 588 3.97 -43.84 0.04
CA ARG A 588 3.09 -42.82 0.61
C ARG A 588 2.81 -41.66 -0.35
N TRP A 589 1.56 -41.62 -0.80
CA TRP A 589 1.02 -40.57 -1.67
C TRP A 589 -0.06 -39.77 -0.94
N VAL A 590 -0.10 -38.47 -1.24
CA VAL A 590 -1.11 -37.57 -0.71
C VAL A 590 -1.77 -36.78 -1.83
N ARG A 591 -3.07 -36.58 -1.70
CA ARG A 591 -3.85 -35.63 -2.49
C ARG A 591 -4.13 -34.41 -1.61
N LEU A 592 -3.68 -33.24 -2.06
CA LEU A 592 -4.00 -31.97 -1.44
C LEU A 592 -5.05 -31.27 -2.28
N THR A 593 -6.18 -30.89 -1.68
CA THR A 593 -7.09 -29.91 -2.26
C THR A 593 -6.84 -28.57 -1.55
N LEU A 594 -6.51 -27.55 -2.33
CA LEU A 594 -6.18 -26.19 -1.90
C LEU A 594 -7.25 -25.25 -2.44
N ALA A 595 -7.85 -24.43 -1.58
CA ALA A 595 -8.76 -23.36 -2.02
C ALA A 595 -8.34 -22.04 -1.39
N ASP A 596 -7.94 -21.07 -2.21
CA ASP A 596 -7.54 -19.74 -1.78
C ASP A 596 -8.75 -18.81 -1.72
N PHE A 597 -8.82 -18.01 -0.66
CA PHE A 597 -9.90 -17.07 -0.40
C PHE A 597 -9.34 -15.68 -0.15
N ARG A 598 -9.99 -14.69 -0.77
CA ARG A 598 -9.97 -13.31 -0.31
C ARG A 598 -11.10 -13.14 0.70
N ILE A 599 -10.77 -12.62 1.88
CA ILE A 599 -11.75 -12.26 2.90
C ILE A 599 -11.59 -10.76 3.12
N ASP A 600 -12.59 -9.98 2.77
CA ASP A 600 -12.56 -8.53 2.92
C ASP A 600 -12.85 -8.11 4.39
N PRO A 601 -12.76 -6.81 4.73
CA PRO A 601 -13.03 -6.32 6.08
C PRO A 601 -14.47 -6.55 6.55
N GLU A 602 -15.41 -6.67 5.61
CA GLU A 602 -16.85 -6.90 5.84
C GLU A 602 -17.15 -8.41 6.02
N GLY A 603 -16.14 -9.26 5.81
CA GLY A 603 -16.21 -10.70 5.93
C GLY A 603 -16.72 -11.41 4.68
N LYS A 604 -16.97 -10.68 3.58
CA LYS A 604 -17.31 -11.27 2.29
C LYS A 604 -16.13 -12.09 1.81
N THR A 605 -16.43 -13.31 1.36
CA THR A 605 -15.42 -14.24 0.87
C THR A 605 -15.56 -14.47 -0.61
N ASP A 606 -14.47 -14.28 -1.33
CA ASP A 606 -14.38 -14.59 -2.75
C ASP A 606 -13.39 -15.74 -2.93
N PRO A 607 -13.84 -16.93 -3.42
CA PRO A 607 -12.92 -18.00 -3.78
C PRO A 607 -12.09 -17.54 -4.98
N LEU A 608 -10.77 -17.45 -4.77
CA LEU A 608 -9.82 -17.00 -5.77
C LEU A 608 -9.38 -18.13 -6.67
N ARG A 609 -9.18 -19.32 -6.09
CA ARG A 609 -8.55 -20.46 -6.74
C ARG A 609 -8.93 -21.73 -6.03
N ILE A 610 -9.17 -22.78 -6.79
CA ILE A 610 -9.26 -24.14 -6.26
C ILE A 610 -8.36 -25.03 -7.08
N GLN A 611 -7.54 -25.80 -6.38
CA GLN A 611 -6.61 -26.71 -6.99
C GLN A 611 -6.53 -28.01 -6.23
N ARG A 612 -6.08 -29.01 -6.97
CA ARG A 612 -5.78 -30.29 -6.41
C ARG A 612 -4.45 -30.77 -6.94
N VAL A 613 -3.63 -31.28 -6.04
CA VAL A 613 -2.31 -31.78 -6.37
C VAL A 613 -2.09 -33.13 -5.70
N VAL A 614 -1.69 -34.10 -6.51
CA VAL A 614 -1.25 -35.42 -6.07
C VAL A 614 0.27 -35.43 -6.05
N LEU A 615 0.85 -35.67 -4.88
CA LEU A 615 2.29 -35.75 -4.72
C LEU A 615 2.71 -36.86 -3.76
N GLN A 616 3.90 -37.39 -4.03
CA GLN A 616 4.56 -38.35 -3.16
C GLN A 616 5.19 -37.64 -1.96
N VAL A 617 5.07 -38.23 -0.77
CA VAL A 617 5.66 -37.66 0.45
C VAL A 617 7.18 -37.62 0.32
N GLY A 618 7.79 -36.49 0.67
CA GLY A 618 9.24 -36.25 0.52
C GLY A 618 9.66 -35.73 -0.86
N ARG A 619 8.80 -35.81 -1.88
CA ARG A 619 9.05 -35.22 -3.21
C ARG A 619 8.58 -33.75 -3.23
N ARG A 620 9.45 -32.86 -3.72
CA ARG A 620 9.06 -31.47 -4.01
C ARG A 620 8.50 -31.40 -5.42
N LEU A 621 7.27 -30.90 -5.54
CA LEU A 621 6.75 -30.42 -6.80
C LEU A 621 7.15 -28.95 -6.95
N ILE A 622 7.60 -28.57 -8.14
CA ILE A 622 7.94 -27.19 -8.46
C ILE A 622 6.91 -26.74 -9.46
N SER A 623 6.35 -25.57 -9.23
CA SER A 623 5.53 -24.90 -10.22
C SER A 623 5.91 -23.44 -10.16
N ILE A 624 6.15 -22.83 -11.31
CA ILE A 624 6.08 -21.39 -11.43
C ILE A 624 4.74 -21.09 -12.08
N GLU A 625 3.96 -20.18 -11.52
CA GLU A 625 2.75 -19.64 -12.16
C GLU A 625 3.06 -18.79 -13.40
N ASP A 626 2.02 -18.50 -14.19
CA ASP A 626 2.11 -17.65 -15.38
C ASP A 626 2.63 -16.23 -15.07
N ASN A 627 2.45 -15.75 -13.85
CA ASN A 627 2.99 -14.46 -13.38
C ASN A 627 4.45 -14.54 -12.87
N GLY A 628 5.11 -15.70 -12.94
CA GLY A 628 6.46 -15.90 -12.41
C GLY A 628 6.55 -16.19 -10.90
N GLU A 629 5.42 -16.42 -10.22
CA GLU A 629 5.40 -16.78 -8.79
C GLU A 629 5.70 -18.26 -8.56
N ASP A 630 6.47 -18.54 -7.51
CA ASP A 630 6.85 -19.90 -7.14
C ASP A 630 5.81 -20.55 -6.21
N GLU A 631 5.20 -21.62 -6.68
CA GLU A 631 4.24 -22.46 -5.96
C GLU A 631 4.79 -23.84 -5.63
N SER A 632 6.10 -23.95 -5.43
CA SER A 632 6.69 -25.23 -5.05
C SER A 632 6.10 -25.78 -3.74
N ILE A 633 5.46 -26.94 -3.83
CA ILE A 633 4.87 -27.66 -2.70
C ILE A 633 5.74 -28.85 -2.33
N GLN A 634 5.94 -29.04 -1.03
CA GLN A 634 6.56 -30.23 -0.48
C GLN A 634 5.79 -30.66 0.77
N ILE A 635 5.49 -31.95 0.85
CA ILE A 635 4.94 -32.58 2.05
C ILE A 635 6.03 -33.44 2.68
N GLU A 636 6.35 -33.16 3.94
CA GLU A 636 7.28 -33.95 4.75
C GLU A 636 6.47 -34.80 5.75
N ALA A 637 6.83 -36.08 5.89
CA ALA A 637 6.29 -36.90 6.97
C ALA A 637 6.83 -36.40 8.31
N THR A 638 5.97 -36.32 9.33
CA THR A 638 6.37 -36.11 10.72
C THR A 638 5.97 -37.30 11.58
N ALA A 639 6.13 -37.22 12.91
CA ALA A 639 5.78 -38.32 13.80
C ALA A 639 4.26 -38.58 13.79
N GLY A 640 3.86 -39.85 13.70
CA GLY A 640 2.45 -40.27 13.64
C GLY A 640 1.77 -39.95 12.31
N ASN A 641 0.43 -39.78 12.31
CA ASN A 641 -0.37 -39.44 11.12
C ASN A 641 -0.38 -37.93 10.81
N THR A 642 0.74 -37.26 11.04
CA THR A 642 0.88 -35.82 10.82
C THR A 642 1.87 -35.56 9.70
N HIS A 643 1.59 -34.52 8.93
CA HIS A 643 2.38 -34.13 7.77
C HIS A 643 2.71 -32.65 7.86
N ARG A 644 3.84 -32.23 7.30
CA ARG A 644 4.25 -30.83 7.27
C ARG A 644 4.24 -30.31 5.84
N LEU A 645 3.36 -29.36 5.56
CA LEU A 645 3.31 -28.65 4.29
C LEU A 645 4.30 -27.49 4.30
N SER A 646 5.23 -27.50 3.33
CA SER A 646 6.22 -26.46 3.06
C SER A 646 7.07 -26.03 4.27
N GLY A 647 7.20 -26.90 5.27
CA GLY A 647 7.99 -26.71 6.48
C GLY A 647 7.30 -25.88 7.58
N SER A 648 6.07 -25.41 7.40
CA SER A 648 5.44 -24.45 8.32
C SER A 648 4.05 -24.85 8.85
N ILE A 649 3.29 -25.65 8.09
CA ILE A 649 1.91 -26.00 8.46
C ILE A 649 1.81 -27.48 8.76
N LEU A 650 1.27 -27.80 9.94
CA LEU A 650 0.99 -29.17 10.34
C LEU A 650 -0.39 -29.57 9.82
N LEU A 651 -0.43 -30.59 8.99
CA LEU A 651 -1.63 -31.20 8.43
C LEU A 651 -1.89 -32.54 9.14
N VAL A 652 -3.17 -32.81 9.38
CA VAL A 652 -3.66 -34.11 9.85
C VAL A 652 -4.56 -34.65 8.75
N ALA A 653 -4.33 -35.88 8.31
CA ALA A 653 -5.10 -36.49 7.23
C ALA A 653 -6.61 -36.44 7.53
N GLY A 654 -7.40 -36.00 6.56
CA GLY A 654 -8.86 -35.85 6.67
C GLY A 654 -9.35 -34.66 7.49
N ARG A 655 -8.47 -33.86 8.11
CA ARG A 655 -8.87 -32.65 8.86
C ARG A 655 -8.59 -31.39 8.02
N PRO A 656 -9.61 -30.58 7.69
CA PRO A 656 -9.42 -29.34 6.97
C PRO A 656 -8.66 -28.34 7.83
N VAL A 657 -7.81 -27.55 7.19
CA VAL A 657 -7.07 -26.47 7.82
C VAL A 657 -7.25 -25.23 6.97
N LEU A 658 -7.87 -24.20 7.54
CA LEU A 658 -7.84 -22.86 6.96
C LEU A 658 -6.69 -22.11 7.61
N ALA A 659 -5.67 -21.80 6.82
CA ALA A 659 -4.49 -21.11 7.30
C ALA A 659 -4.02 -20.09 6.28
N ARG A 660 -3.31 -19.06 6.75
CA ARG A 660 -2.48 -18.28 5.85
C ARG A 660 -1.35 -19.17 5.39
N LEU A 661 -1.49 -19.80 4.22
CA LEU A 661 -0.34 -20.33 3.54
C LEU A 661 0.56 -19.13 3.27
N ARG A 662 1.68 -19.09 3.98
CA ARG A 662 2.89 -18.58 3.38
C ARG A 662 3.44 -19.79 2.70
N PRO A 663 3.26 -19.99 1.39
CA PRO A 663 4.17 -20.91 0.74
C PRO A 663 5.56 -20.26 0.87
N ARG A 664 6.64 -20.89 0.44
CA ARG A 664 7.97 -20.26 0.53
C ARG A 664 8.11 -19.12 -0.50
N TRP A 665 7.08 -18.28 -0.57
CA TRP A 665 6.86 -17.12 -1.40
C TRP A 665 7.87 -16.08 -1.02
N ARG A 666 8.86 -15.98 -1.89
CA ARG A 666 9.61 -14.75 -2.01
C ARG A 666 9.39 -14.18 -3.40
N ARG A 667 8.13 -13.81 -3.69
CA ARG A 667 7.67 -12.92 -4.77
C ARG A 667 8.84 -12.34 -5.57
N TRP A 668 9.13 -12.99 -6.69
CA TRP A 668 10.28 -12.63 -7.53
C TRP A 668 9.99 -11.42 -8.37
N VAL A 669 8.71 -11.24 -8.70
CA VAL A 669 8.29 -10.25 -9.65
C VAL A 669 7.96 -8.91 -8.98
N HIS A 670 7.55 -8.83 -7.70
CA HIS A 670 6.98 -7.57 -7.16
C HIS A 670 7.49 -7.07 -5.80
N ARG A 671 8.67 -7.48 -5.34
CA ARG A 671 9.16 -7.07 -4.01
C ARG A 671 9.64 -5.61 -3.87
N VAL A 672 9.53 -4.77 -4.89
CA VAL A 672 9.87 -3.34 -4.74
C VAL A 672 8.71 -2.52 -4.18
N SER A 673 7.50 -3.09 -4.02
CA SER A 673 6.29 -2.32 -3.71
C SER A 673 5.42 -2.97 -2.61
N SER A 674 6.05 -3.49 -1.56
CA SER A 674 5.29 -3.80 -0.32
C SER A 674 5.99 -3.38 0.97
N ALA A 675 7.30 -3.10 0.91
CA ALA A 675 8.05 -2.54 2.03
C ALA A 675 7.94 -1.00 2.11
N ARG A 676 7.38 -0.34 1.08
CA ARG A 676 7.19 1.13 1.00
C ARG A 676 5.73 1.57 0.97
N LEU A 677 4.81 0.61 1.09
CA LEU A 677 3.42 0.84 1.46
C LEU A 677 3.43 1.61 2.80
N GLY A 678 2.91 2.83 2.82
CA GLY A 678 2.66 3.55 4.08
C GLY A 678 1.86 2.66 5.04
N SER A 679 1.95 2.92 6.35
CA SER A 679 1.31 2.09 7.38
C SER A 679 -0.20 1.91 7.19
N GLU A 680 -0.87 2.83 6.48
CA GLU A 680 -2.29 2.76 6.09
C GLU A 680 -2.58 1.76 4.99
N SER A 681 -1.80 1.75 3.91
CA SER A 681 -1.93 0.74 2.86
C SER A 681 -1.50 -0.66 3.34
N ALA A 682 -0.68 -0.73 4.40
CA ALA A 682 -0.45 -1.95 5.15
C ALA A 682 -1.62 -2.29 6.08
N GLN A 683 -2.39 -1.31 6.58
CA GLN A 683 -3.59 -1.48 7.41
C GLN A 683 -4.83 -1.87 6.61
N SER A 684 -5.13 -1.24 5.46
CA SER A 684 -6.24 -1.67 4.58
C SER A 684 -5.98 -3.07 4.04
N ARG A 685 -4.74 -3.36 3.63
CA ARG A 685 -4.28 -4.74 3.34
C ARG A 685 -4.13 -5.63 4.56
N SER A 686 -4.18 -5.10 5.79
CA SER A 686 -4.21 -5.92 7.01
C SER A 686 -5.62 -6.43 7.32
N LEU A 687 -6.64 -5.71 6.85
CA LEU A 687 -8.05 -6.05 7.02
C LEU A 687 -8.51 -7.05 5.96
N VAL A 688 -8.05 -6.91 4.70
CA VAL A 688 -8.22 -7.99 3.70
C VAL A 688 -7.28 -9.15 4.04
N THR A 689 -7.84 -10.32 4.36
CA THR A 689 -7.06 -11.51 4.70
C THR A 689 -7.12 -12.55 3.60
N TYR A 690 -5.95 -12.95 3.13
CA TYR A 690 -5.82 -14.10 2.22
C TYR A 690 -5.60 -15.36 3.04
N GLN A 691 -6.45 -16.36 2.83
CA GLN A 691 -6.38 -17.63 3.53
C GLN A 691 -6.50 -18.77 2.52
N THR A 692 -5.85 -19.89 2.80
CA THR A 692 -5.98 -21.11 2.00
C THR A 692 -6.56 -22.20 2.85
N LEU A 693 -7.67 -22.76 2.38
CA LEU A 693 -8.24 -24.00 2.87
C LEU A 693 -7.43 -25.16 2.29
N VAL A 694 -6.87 -25.99 3.18
CA VAL A 694 -6.11 -27.18 2.83
C VAL A 694 -6.85 -28.40 3.33
N LEU A 695 -7.18 -29.30 2.39
CA LEU A 695 -7.71 -30.62 2.64
C LEU A 695 -6.66 -31.64 2.17
N MET A 696 -6.24 -32.53 3.06
CA MET A 696 -5.24 -33.55 2.74
C MET A 696 -5.83 -34.94 2.93
N GLU A 697 -5.69 -35.76 1.89
CA GLU A 697 -6.07 -37.15 1.85
C GLU A 697 -4.81 -38.00 1.60
N VAL A 698 -4.73 -39.15 2.28
CA VAL A 698 -3.71 -40.17 1.98
C VAL A 698 -4.34 -41.13 0.99
N ILE A 699 -3.67 -41.33 -0.15
CA ILE A 699 -4.16 -42.16 -1.25
C ILE A 699 -3.20 -43.33 -1.52
N GLY A 700 -3.71 -44.38 -2.16
CA GLY A 700 -2.89 -45.53 -2.57
C GLY A 700 -1.98 -45.21 -3.75
N ALA A 701 -0.89 -45.98 -3.93
CA ALA A 701 0.04 -45.79 -5.04
C ALA A 701 -0.63 -45.99 -6.41
N ASP A 702 -1.53 -46.96 -6.53
CA ASP A 702 -2.26 -47.24 -7.79
C ASP A 702 -3.14 -46.05 -8.20
N GLU A 703 -3.89 -45.46 -7.25
CA GLU A 703 -4.72 -44.27 -7.49
C GLU A 703 -3.87 -43.03 -7.83
N ALA A 704 -2.67 -42.92 -7.24
CA ALA A 704 -1.78 -41.79 -7.45
C ALA A 704 -1.04 -41.80 -8.80
N LEU A 705 -0.77 -42.99 -9.34
CA LEU A 705 -0.04 -43.17 -10.60
C LEU A 705 -0.91 -42.85 -11.83
N ASP A 706 -2.24 -42.90 -11.71
CA ASP A 706 -3.16 -42.55 -12.79
C ASP A 706 -3.21 -41.03 -13.05
N GLN A 707 -2.93 -40.17 -12.05
CA GLN A 707 -2.94 -38.70 -12.17
C GLN A 707 -1.89 -38.00 -11.26
N PRO A 708 -0.58 -38.21 -11.47
CA PRO A 708 0.44 -37.55 -10.66
C PRO A 708 0.57 -36.06 -11.03
N GLY A 709 0.64 -35.18 -10.03
CA GLY A 709 0.81 -33.74 -10.23
C GLY A 709 -0.49 -32.95 -10.04
N TRP A 710 -0.65 -31.86 -10.79
CA TRP A 710 -1.81 -30.97 -10.66
C TRP A 710 -3.01 -31.54 -11.41
N GLU A 711 -4.12 -31.76 -10.72
CA GLU A 711 -5.41 -32.13 -11.31
C GLU A 711 -6.15 -30.87 -11.77
N THR A 712 -6.86 -30.96 -12.91
CA THR A 712 -7.68 -29.86 -13.43
C THR A 712 -9.13 -29.93 -12.91
N GLU A 713 -9.62 -28.78 -12.44
CA GLU A 713 -11.01 -28.46 -12.07
C GLU A 713 -11.67 -29.23 -10.90
N PRO A 714 -11.11 -29.17 -9.67
CA PRO A 714 -11.94 -29.37 -8.48
C PRO A 714 -13.01 -28.26 -8.38
N SER A 715 -14.28 -28.65 -8.24
CA SER A 715 -15.38 -27.69 -8.05
C SER A 715 -15.51 -27.25 -6.59
N TRP A 716 -15.89 -25.98 -6.40
CA TRP A 716 -16.22 -25.44 -5.08
C TRP A 716 -17.30 -26.27 -4.38
N GLN A 717 -18.31 -26.69 -5.14
CA GLN A 717 -19.41 -27.51 -4.65
C GLN A 717 -18.92 -28.83 -4.01
N GLY A 718 -17.86 -29.44 -4.55
CA GLY A 718 -17.25 -30.63 -3.97
C GLY A 718 -16.61 -30.37 -2.60
N ILE A 719 -15.89 -29.26 -2.46
CA ILE A 719 -15.27 -28.86 -1.19
C ILE A 719 -16.33 -28.54 -0.15
N GLU A 720 -17.35 -27.80 -0.55
CA GLU A 720 -18.48 -27.44 0.29
C GLU A 720 -19.17 -28.69 0.85
N GLN A 721 -19.46 -29.70 0.01
CA GLN A 721 -20.04 -30.96 0.47
C GLN A 721 -19.14 -31.72 1.45
N ILE A 722 -17.82 -31.69 1.25
CA ILE A 722 -16.86 -32.29 2.21
C ILE A 722 -16.96 -31.60 3.57
N LEU A 723 -16.98 -30.25 3.60
CA LEU A 723 -17.13 -29.47 4.83
C LEU A 723 -18.46 -29.79 5.51
N LEU A 724 -19.58 -29.77 4.78
CA LEU A 724 -20.91 -30.06 5.33
C LEU A 724 -21.00 -31.48 5.92
N THR A 725 -20.36 -32.45 5.26
CA THR A 725 -20.30 -33.83 5.75
C THR A 725 -19.47 -33.92 7.04
N GLN A 726 -18.30 -33.29 7.07
CA GLN A 726 -17.40 -33.31 8.23
C GLN A 726 -17.92 -32.52 9.43
N MET A 727 -18.81 -31.56 9.23
CA MET A 727 -19.52 -30.87 10.31
C MET A 727 -20.38 -31.84 11.14
N ARG A 728 -20.81 -32.97 10.54
CA ARG A 728 -21.51 -34.06 11.24
C ARG A 728 -20.56 -35.09 11.85
N SER A 729 -19.25 -34.85 11.85
CA SER A 729 -18.26 -35.77 12.39
C SER A 729 -18.50 -36.06 13.88
N PRO A 730 -18.34 -37.33 14.31
CA PRO A 730 -18.37 -37.68 15.73
C PRO A 730 -17.17 -37.11 16.49
N GLN A 731 -16.07 -36.78 15.81
CA GLN A 731 -14.90 -36.19 16.42
C GLN A 731 -15.10 -34.68 16.62
N GLN A 732 -15.22 -34.27 17.90
CA GLN A 732 -15.46 -32.87 18.27
C GLN A 732 -14.39 -31.90 17.73
N THR A 733 -13.13 -32.34 17.62
CA THR A 733 -12.03 -31.53 17.09
C THR A 733 -12.20 -31.21 15.60
N ILE A 734 -12.62 -32.19 14.78
CA ILE A 734 -12.92 -32.00 13.36
C ILE A 734 -14.14 -31.10 13.23
N ARG A 735 -15.23 -31.42 13.94
CA ARG A 735 -16.48 -30.64 13.90
C ARG A 735 -16.26 -29.17 14.25
N ASN A 736 -15.57 -28.86 15.35
CA ASN A 736 -15.31 -27.47 15.73
C ASN A 736 -14.42 -26.74 14.72
N THR A 737 -13.46 -27.45 14.12
CA THR A 737 -12.59 -26.87 13.08
C THR A 737 -13.40 -26.51 11.84
N VAL A 738 -14.28 -27.41 11.41
CA VAL A 738 -15.19 -27.17 10.28
C VAL A 738 -16.14 -26.02 10.58
N ILE A 739 -16.73 -25.95 11.78
CA ILE A 739 -17.61 -24.85 12.20
C ILE A 739 -16.87 -23.50 12.10
N ASP A 740 -15.64 -23.41 12.62
CA ASP A 740 -14.82 -22.20 12.50
C ASP A 740 -14.52 -21.84 11.03
N ILE A 741 -14.26 -22.83 10.17
CA ILE A 741 -14.02 -22.62 8.73
C ILE A 741 -15.27 -22.09 8.04
N VAL A 742 -16.44 -22.74 8.20
CA VAL A 742 -17.68 -22.28 7.55
C VAL A 742 -18.14 -20.93 8.09
N THR A 743 -17.85 -20.62 9.36
CA THR A 743 -18.06 -19.28 9.95
C THR A 743 -17.18 -18.24 9.27
N THR A 744 -15.89 -18.54 9.11
CA THR A 744 -14.91 -17.63 8.50
C THR A 744 -15.20 -17.41 7.02
N LEU A 745 -15.67 -18.44 6.32
CA LEU A 745 -16.02 -18.38 4.91
C LEU A 745 -17.45 -17.89 4.65
N GLN A 746 -18.27 -17.68 5.69
CA GLN A 746 -19.70 -17.34 5.59
C GLN A 746 -20.47 -18.25 4.62
N LEU A 747 -20.32 -19.57 4.77
CA LEU A 747 -20.96 -20.54 3.85
C LEU A 747 -22.46 -20.67 4.11
N GLU A 748 -23.25 -20.10 3.22
CA GLU A 748 -24.71 -20.08 3.30
C GLU A 748 -25.33 -21.49 3.35
N SER A 749 -24.75 -22.46 2.66
CA SER A 749 -25.18 -23.87 2.68
C SER A 749 -25.05 -24.54 4.04
N ALA A 750 -24.24 -23.99 4.95
CA ALA A 750 -24.07 -24.51 6.31
C ALA A 750 -25.21 -24.10 7.24
N ARG A 751 -26.09 -23.17 6.86
CA ARG A 751 -27.18 -22.63 7.71
C ARG A 751 -28.06 -23.73 8.30
N GLU A 752 -28.68 -24.57 7.47
CA GLU A 752 -29.58 -25.65 7.93
C GLU A 752 -28.87 -26.69 8.81
N PRO A 753 -27.69 -27.22 8.43
CA PRO A 753 -26.90 -28.07 9.33
C PRO A 753 -26.53 -27.42 10.67
N LEU A 754 -26.23 -26.12 10.70
CA LEU A 754 -25.91 -25.39 11.91
C LEU A 754 -27.14 -25.21 12.80
N ILE A 755 -28.32 -24.96 12.22
CA ILE A 755 -29.60 -24.94 12.96
C ILE A 755 -29.86 -26.30 13.61
N ALA A 756 -29.70 -27.40 12.87
CA ALA A 756 -29.87 -28.74 13.42
C ALA A 756 -28.85 -29.03 14.54
N LEU A 757 -27.60 -28.58 14.42
CA LEU A 757 -26.61 -28.70 15.49
C LEU A 757 -26.98 -27.85 16.71
N TRP A 758 -27.52 -26.65 16.49
CA TRP A 758 -27.96 -25.75 17.55
C TRP A 758 -29.12 -26.33 18.36
N GLU A 759 -30.11 -26.92 17.68
CA GLU A 759 -31.25 -27.59 18.31
C GLU A 759 -30.83 -28.79 19.16
N ASN A 760 -29.80 -29.52 18.72
CA ASN A 760 -29.26 -30.67 19.45
C ASN A 760 -28.32 -30.27 20.60
N SER A 761 -27.48 -29.26 20.40
CA SER A 761 -26.44 -28.85 21.35
C SER A 761 -26.03 -27.39 21.13
N GLN A 762 -26.60 -26.49 21.93
CA GLN A 762 -26.22 -25.08 21.94
C GLN A 762 -24.76 -24.90 22.35
N SER A 763 -23.99 -24.16 21.54
CA SER A 763 -22.60 -23.84 21.83
C SER A 763 -22.20 -22.49 21.23
N GLU A 764 -21.24 -21.81 21.84
CA GLU A 764 -20.76 -20.50 21.34
C GLU A 764 -20.24 -20.59 19.89
N ALA A 765 -19.56 -21.68 19.51
CA ALA A 765 -19.07 -21.86 18.14
C ALA A 765 -20.21 -21.93 17.11
N VAL A 766 -21.29 -22.66 17.40
CA VAL A 766 -22.47 -22.74 16.51
C VAL A 766 -23.23 -21.41 16.49
N ALA A 767 -23.37 -20.75 17.64
CA ALA A 767 -23.97 -19.42 17.70
C ALA A 767 -23.22 -18.39 16.86
N ARG A 768 -21.88 -18.37 16.92
CA ARG A 768 -21.04 -17.50 16.08
C ARG A 768 -21.20 -17.80 14.58
N ALA A 769 -21.29 -19.08 14.23
CA ALA A 769 -21.48 -19.51 12.85
C ALA A 769 -22.84 -19.05 12.30
N LEU A 770 -23.91 -19.23 13.07
CA LEU A 770 -25.25 -18.77 12.71
C LEU A 770 -25.32 -17.24 12.59
N LEU A 771 -24.68 -16.53 13.54
CA LEU A 771 -24.61 -15.07 13.53
C LEU A 771 -23.90 -14.54 12.28
N ALA A 772 -22.81 -15.17 11.86
CA ALA A 772 -22.08 -14.81 10.64
C ALA A 772 -22.91 -15.01 9.35
N LEU A 773 -23.97 -15.83 9.40
CA LEU A 773 -24.93 -16.03 8.30
C LEU A 773 -26.22 -15.20 8.49
N GLY A 774 -26.24 -14.29 9.46
CA GLY A 774 -27.40 -13.43 9.75
C GLY A 774 -28.53 -14.10 10.54
N ASP A 775 -28.33 -15.29 11.13
CA ASP A 775 -29.29 -15.91 12.05
C ASP A 775 -28.99 -15.50 13.51
N LEU A 776 -29.91 -14.75 14.11
CA LEU A 776 -29.75 -14.14 15.43
C LEU A 776 -30.06 -15.09 16.62
N ARG A 777 -30.46 -16.35 16.40
CA ARG A 777 -30.84 -17.28 17.48
C ARG A 777 -29.76 -17.49 18.54
N GLY A 778 -28.49 -17.38 18.14
CA GLY A 778 -27.34 -17.51 19.03
C GLY A 778 -26.92 -16.22 19.76
N ARG A 779 -27.49 -15.06 19.41
CA ARG A 779 -27.06 -13.73 19.87
C ARG A 779 -26.97 -13.64 21.39
N ASP A 780 -28.01 -14.03 22.11
CA ASP A 780 -28.07 -13.89 23.57
C ASP A 780 -27.03 -14.76 24.28
N LEU A 781 -26.69 -15.92 23.71
CA LEU A 781 -25.61 -16.78 24.22
C LEU A 781 -24.25 -16.09 24.05
N LEU A 782 -24.01 -15.50 22.88
CA LEU A 782 -22.78 -14.75 22.59
C LEU A 782 -22.64 -13.52 23.48
N PHE A 783 -23.71 -12.75 23.65
CA PHE A 783 -23.72 -11.57 24.52
C PHE A 783 -23.41 -11.94 25.98
N LYS A 784 -24.01 -13.02 26.50
CA LYS A 784 -23.65 -13.56 27.83
C LYS A 784 -22.19 -14.01 27.91
N GLY A 785 -21.65 -14.58 26.83
CA GLY A 785 -20.24 -14.94 26.71
C GLY A 785 -19.31 -13.72 26.80
N ILE A 786 -19.69 -12.60 26.18
CA ILE A 786 -18.92 -11.33 26.22
C ILE A 786 -18.82 -10.80 27.65
N GLN A 787 -19.87 -10.89 28.46
CA GLN A 787 -19.85 -10.45 29.86
C GLN A 787 -18.79 -11.17 30.71
N VAL A 788 -18.33 -12.36 30.28
CA VAL A 788 -17.23 -13.07 30.94
C VAL A 788 -15.90 -12.29 30.82
N LEU A 789 -15.71 -11.46 29.78
CA LEU A 789 -14.50 -10.66 29.59
C LEU A 789 -14.24 -9.68 30.73
N GLU A 790 -15.27 -9.27 31.48
CA GLU A 790 -15.12 -8.43 32.67
C GLU A 790 -14.32 -9.11 33.78
N LYS A 791 -14.32 -10.45 33.79
CA LYS A 791 -13.65 -11.29 34.79
C LYS A 791 -12.46 -12.07 34.23
N ARG A 792 -12.54 -12.52 32.96
CA ARG A 792 -11.54 -13.40 32.34
C ARG A 792 -11.49 -13.22 30.83
N ALA A 793 -10.29 -12.98 30.30
CA ALA A 793 -10.06 -13.00 28.85
C ALA A 793 -10.13 -14.44 28.31
N THR A 794 -11.04 -14.66 27.36
CA THR A 794 -11.12 -15.89 26.56
C THR A 794 -11.16 -15.53 25.09
N ARG A 795 -10.54 -16.36 24.24
CA ARG A 795 -10.49 -16.11 22.79
C ARG A 795 -11.88 -16.14 22.16
N GLU A 796 -12.77 -16.99 22.66
CA GLU A 796 -14.13 -17.15 22.14
C GLU A 796 -15.02 -15.95 22.47
N ALA A 797 -14.95 -15.40 23.69
CA ALA A 797 -15.68 -14.19 24.04
C ALA A 797 -15.15 -12.96 23.27
N GLN A 798 -13.83 -12.89 23.04
CA GLN A 798 -13.23 -11.82 22.23
C GLN A 798 -13.72 -11.85 20.77
N LYS A 799 -13.77 -13.04 20.14
CA LYS A 799 -14.35 -13.22 18.80
C LYS A 799 -15.83 -12.85 18.77
N SER A 800 -16.59 -13.24 19.80
CA SER A 800 -18.02 -12.95 19.91
C SER A 800 -18.28 -11.44 19.98
N MET A 801 -17.47 -10.73 20.77
CA MET A 801 -17.50 -9.26 20.87
C MET A 801 -17.21 -8.61 19.51
N GLU A 802 -16.15 -9.05 18.84
CA GLU A 802 -15.80 -8.52 17.52
C GLU A 802 -16.93 -8.71 16.50
N GLN A 803 -17.53 -9.90 16.42
CA GLN A 803 -18.63 -10.18 15.49
C GLN A 803 -19.90 -9.37 15.81
N LEU A 804 -20.32 -9.28 17.07
CA LEU A 804 -21.51 -8.50 17.44
C LEU A 804 -21.32 -7.00 17.22
N LEU A 805 -20.12 -6.47 17.45
CA LEU A 805 -19.80 -5.08 17.13
C LEU A 805 -19.78 -4.80 15.62
N LEU A 806 -19.25 -5.72 14.82
CA LEU A 806 -19.27 -5.61 13.34
C LEU A 806 -20.68 -5.64 12.76
N LEU A 807 -21.66 -6.22 13.48
CA LEU A 807 -23.08 -6.17 13.13
C LEU A 807 -23.81 -4.94 13.67
N GLY A 808 -23.13 -4.07 14.44
CA GLY A 808 -23.76 -2.91 15.05
C GLY A 808 -24.71 -3.25 16.20
N ASP A 809 -24.52 -4.38 16.88
CA ASP A 809 -25.38 -4.77 18.01
C ASP A 809 -25.34 -3.72 19.13
N LEU A 810 -26.44 -2.98 19.30
CA LEU A 810 -26.51 -1.82 20.20
C LEU A 810 -26.23 -2.18 21.67
N GLU A 811 -26.66 -3.36 22.14
CA GLU A 811 -26.37 -3.80 23.51
C GLU A 811 -24.86 -4.02 23.71
N THR A 812 -24.19 -4.64 22.74
CA THR A 812 -22.74 -4.83 22.76
C THR A 812 -21.99 -3.50 22.64
N VAL A 813 -22.44 -2.59 21.77
CA VAL A 813 -21.89 -1.23 21.65
C VAL A 813 -22.01 -0.49 22.99
N HIS A 814 -23.18 -0.51 23.62
CA HIS A 814 -23.39 0.14 24.91
C HIS A 814 -22.57 -0.47 26.04
N LEU A 815 -22.39 -1.80 26.05
CA LEU A 815 -21.53 -2.50 27.00
C LEU A 815 -20.07 -2.03 26.85
N VAL A 816 -19.54 -2.01 25.63
CA VAL A 816 -18.17 -1.59 25.34
C VAL A 816 -17.96 -0.10 25.62
N LEU A 817 -18.93 0.76 25.30
CA LEU A 817 -18.89 2.17 25.68
C LEU A 817 -18.84 2.33 27.20
N GLY A 818 -19.59 1.53 27.96
CA GLY A 818 -19.50 1.50 29.42
C GLY A 818 -18.11 1.10 29.94
N TRP A 819 -17.45 0.13 29.29
CA TRP A 819 -16.07 -0.23 29.62
C TRP A 819 -15.08 0.91 29.34
N LEU A 820 -15.25 1.62 28.22
CA LEU A 820 -14.42 2.76 27.88
C LEU A 820 -14.66 3.96 28.83
N GLU A 821 -15.88 4.16 29.32
CA GLU A 821 -16.24 5.22 30.29
C GLU A 821 -15.67 4.98 31.69
N THR A 822 -15.16 3.77 31.96
CA THR A 822 -14.72 3.37 33.29
C THR A 822 -13.62 4.33 33.83
N PRO A 823 -13.84 4.95 35.01
CA PRO A 823 -12.88 5.85 35.63
C PRO A 823 -11.52 5.19 35.85
N ALA A 824 -10.44 5.96 35.77
CA ALA A 824 -9.06 5.45 35.87
C ALA A 824 -8.81 4.56 37.11
N SER A 825 -9.47 4.86 38.23
CA SER A 825 -9.38 4.10 39.49
C SER A 825 -10.03 2.71 39.45
N LEU A 826 -10.93 2.45 38.50
CA LEU A 826 -11.73 1.22 38.41
C LEU A 826 -11.40 0.38 37.17
N ARG A 827 -10.41 0.78 36.38
CA ARG A 827 -10.04 0.10 35.14
C ARG A 827 -9.43 -1.27 35.40
N ASN A 828 -9.99 -2.30 34.77
CA ASN A 828 -9.49 -3.66 34.81
C ASN A 828 -8.53 -3.92 33.64
N ARG A 829 -7.30 -4.38 33.93
CA ARG A 829 -6.28 -4.75 32.93
C ARG A 829 -6.79 -5.75 31.89
N ILE A 830 -7.68 -6.67 32.27
CA ILE A 830 -8.25 -7.66 31.35
C ILE A 830 -9.06 -6.96 30.25
N LEU A 831 -9.97 -6.07 30.64
CA LEU A 831 -10.80 -5.29 29.72
C LEU A 831 -9.96 -4.31 28.90
N GLU A 832 -8.99 -3.63 29.53
CA GLU A 832 -8.07 -2.70 28.85
C GLU A 832 -7.35 -3.35 27.66
N ASN A 833 -7.00 -4.63 27.77
CA ASN A 833 -6.37 -5.37 26.67
C ASN A 833 -7.36 -5.73 25.54
N GLN A 834 -8.68 -5.72 25.77
CA GLN A 834 -9.71 -6.00 24.77
C GLN A 834 -10.15 -4.76 24.00
N LEU A 835 -10.09 -3.58 24.63
CA LEU A 835 -10.53 -2.30 24.04
C LEU A 835 -9.94 -2.01 22.65
N PRO A 836 -8.65 -2.30 22.35
CA PRO A 836 -8.12 -2.12 20.99
C PRO A 836 -8.80 -2.94 19.90
N VAL A 837 -9.33 -4.13 20.22
CA VAL A 837 -10.10 -4.94 19.26
C VAL A 837 -11.51 -4.39 19.13
N ALA A 838 -12.13 -4.02 20.25
CA ALA A 838 -13.46 -3.42 20.25
C ALA A 838 -13.52 -2.11 19.44
N LEU A 839 -12.55 -1.21 19.65
CA LEU A 839 -12.47 0.07 18.93
C LEU A 839 -12.28 -0.13 17.42
N ARG A 840 -11.51 -1.14 17.00
CA ARG A 840 -11.34 -1.47 15.57
C ARG A 840 -12.62 -2.01 14.94
N ALA A 841 -13.37 -2.84 15.66
CA ALA A 841 -14.65 -3.34 15.19
C ALA A 841 -15.68 -2.20 15.06
N ILE A 842 -15.75 -1.31 16.07
CA ILE A 842 -16.58 -0.10 16.02
C ILE A 842 -16.18 0.81 14.86
N GLU A 843 -14.88 1.05 14.67
CA GLU A 843 -14.36 1.84 13.55
C GLU A 843 -14.81 1.27 12.19
N SER A 844 -14.70 -0.04 12.00
CA SER A 844 -15.10 -0.71 10.76
C SER A 844 -16.59 -0.58 10.49
N TRP A 845 -17.41 -0.69 11.54
CA TRP A 845 -18.85 -0.52 11.44
C TRP A 845 -19.24 0.94 11.11
N VAL A 846 -18.65 1.92 11.79
CA VAL A 846 -18.97 3.34 11.55
C VAL A 846 -18.54 3.78 10.15
N ALA A 847 -17.43 3.25 9.63
CA ALA A 847 -16.98 3.53 8.26
C ALA A 847 -18.01 3.07 7.21
N SER A 848 -18.63 1.91 7.41
CA SER A 848 -19.63 1.34 6.48
C SER A 848 -21.04 1.91 6.66
N HIS A 849 -21.34 2.50 7.83
CA HIS A 849 -22.69 2.97 8.20
C HIS A 849 -22.69 4.44 8.66
N ALA A 850 -21.92 5.30 7.97
CA ALA A 850 -21.66 6.68 8.39
C ALA A 850 -22.93 7.55 8.63
N ASN A 851 -24.04 7.21 7.97
CA ASN A 851 -25.31 7.94 7.96
C ASN A 851 -26.43 7.30 8.80
N GLU A 852 -26.15 6.28 9.62
CA GLU A 852 -27.17 5.71 10.50
C GLU A 852 -27.41 6.57 11.76
N ASP A 853 -28.65 7.02 11.93
CA ASP A 853 -29.06 7.91 13.04
C ASP A 853 -29.10 7.24 14.42
N ASN A 854 -29.19 5.91 14.47
CA ASN A 854 -29.39 5.17 15.74
C ASN A 854 -28.08 4.88 16.51
N PHE A 855 -26.92 5.16 15.92
CA PHE A 855 -25.64 4.90 16.57
C PHE A 855 -25.27 6.02 17.58
N PRO A 856 -24.80 5.70 18.81
CA PRO A 856 -24.49 6.70 19.84
C PRO A 856 -23.19 7.48 19.57
N ARG A 857 -23.11 8.22 18.45
CA ARG A 857 -21.91 8.90 17.93
C ARG A 857 -21.35 9.95 18.91
N GLU A 858 -22.19 10.79 19.51
CA GLU A 858 -21.75 11.79 20.50
C GLU A 858 -21.15 11.15 21.76
N ARG A 859 -21.75 10.05 22.24
CA ARG A 859 -21.21 9.26 23.36
C ARG A 859 -19.86 8.65 22.99
N LEU A 860 -19.73 8.08 21.78
CA LEU A 860 -18.46 7.56 21.28
C LEU A 860 -17.38 8.66 21.23
N LEU A 861 -17.66 9.83 20.64
CA LEU A 861 -16.71 10.94 20.57
C LEU A 861 -16.22 11.37 21.96
N SER A 862 -17.13 11.55 22.92
CA SER A 862 -16.79 11.89 24.31
C SER A 862 -15.79 10.90 24.90
N VAL A 863 -16.07 9.62 24.71
CA VAL A 863 -15.31 8.53 25.29
C VAL A 863 -13.95 8.35 24.61
N LEU A 864 -13.87 8.52 23.29
CA LEU A 864 -12.59 8.49 22.57
C LEU A 864 -11.65 9.59 23.06
N VAL A 865 -12.17 10.81 23.25
CA VAL A 865 -11.41 11.95 23.81
C VAL A 865 -10.92 11.63 25.23
N GLN A 866 -11.79 11.02 26.06
CA GLN A 866 -11.41 10.58 27.41
C GLN A 866 -10.28 9.53 27.37
N ARG A 867 -10.32 8.60 26.40
CA ARG A 867 -9.37 7.49 26.27
C ARG A 867 -8.06 7.84 25.55
N CYS A 868 -7.88 9.09 25.14
CA CYS A 868 -6.57 9.62 24.72
C CYS A 868 -5.57 9.75 25.89
N ASP A 869 -5.97 9.39 27.12
CA ASP A 869 -5.18 9.44 28.34
C ASP A 869 -4.11 8.33 28.46
N THR A 870 -4.25 7.22 27.73
CA THR A 870 -3.31 6.09 27.76
C THR A 870 -2.54 5.93 26.46
N ARG A 871 -1.24 5.62 26.53
CA ARG A 871 -0.40 5.38 25.34
C ARG A 871 -0.97 4.31 24.41
N ASN A 872 -1.49 3.22 24.97
CA ASN A 872 -2.00 2.10 24.17
C ASN A 872 -3.25 2.49 23.38
N LEU A 873 -4.19 3.24 23.98
CA LEU A 873 -5.43 3.61 23.31
C LEU A 873 -5.31 4.87 22.47
N ARG A 874 -4.35 5.78 22.71
CA ARG A 874 -4.08 6.92 21.82
C ARG A 874 -3.95 6.48 20.35
N ASN A 875 -3.29 5.36 20.10
CA ASN A 875 -3.10 4.80 18.76
C ASN A 875 -4.37 4.24 18.10
N TYR A 876 -5.50 4.15 18.82
CA TYR A 876 -6.80 3.71 18.29
C TYR A 876 -7.84 4.83 18.39
N SER A 877 -7.88 5.55 19.51
CA SER A 877 -8.82 6.64 19.74
C SER A 877 -8.55 7.86 18.86
N ILE A 878 -7.28 8.27 18.68
CA ILE A 878 -6.97 9.46 17.88
C ILE A 878 -7.26 9.21 16.39
N PRO A 879 -6.84 8.09 15.77
CA PRO A 879 -7.24 7.78 14.40
C PRO A 879 -8.76 7.75 14.20
N LEU A 880 -9.50 7.15 15.14
CA LEU A 880 -10.95 7.10 15.05
C LEU A 880 -11.59 8.50 15.21
N LEU A 881 -11.10 9.33 16.13
CA LEU A 881 -11.53 10.74 16.25
C LEU A 881 -11.32 11.50 14.95
N ARG A 882 -10.14 11.37 14.35
CA ARG A 882 -9.77 12.03 13.08
C ARG A 882 -10.74 11.64 11.97
N ARG A 883 -11.08 10.36 11.84
CA ARG A 883 -12.06 9.88 10.84
C ARG A 883 -13.47 10.37 11.12
N LEU A 884 -13.90 10.36 12.38
CA LEU A 884 -15.26 10.77 12.76
C LEU A 884 -15.51 12.28 12.62
N THR A 885 -14.45 13.10 12.69
CA THR A 885 -14.58 14.56 12.66
C THR A 885 -13.91 15.24 11.46
N GLY A 886 -13.05 14.55 10.72
CA GLY A 886 -12.23 15.13 9.63
C GLY A 886 -11.04 15.98 10.08
N GLU A 887 -10.70 15.98 11.37
CA GLU A 887 -9.68 16.89 11.96
C GLU A 887 -8.42 16.12 12.38
N ASP A 888 -7.23 16.53 11.94
CA ASP A 888 -5.97 15.82 12.25
C ASP A 888 -5.35 16.18 13.63
N MET A 889 -5.51 17.42 14.06
CA MET A 889 -4.88 18.02 15.26
C MET A 889 -3.33 17.91 15.31
N GLY A 890 -2.66 17.53 14.22
CA GLY A 890 -1.20 17.35 14.14
C GLY A 890 -0.73 15.92 14.41
N TRP A 891 -1.61 14.92 14.42
CA TRP A 891 -1.28 13.51 14.69
C TRP A 891 -0.21 12.98 13.75
N TRP A 892 -0.28 13.32 12.46
CA TRP A 892 0.70 12.84 11.50
C TRP A 892 2.10 13.36 11.75
N ASN A 893 2.23 14.61 12.19
CA ASN A 893 3.51 15.23 12.51
C ASN A 893 4.26 14.46 13.62
N THR A 894 3.59 13.65 14.43
CA THR A 894 4.28 12.82 15.44
C THR A 894 5.10 11.68 14.83
N PHE A 895 4.77 11.22 13.62
CA PHE A 895 5.48 10.11 12.98
C PHE A 895 6.79 10.52 12.31
N SER A 896 6.99 11.82 12.04
CA SER A 896 8.27 12.35 11.56
C SER A 896 9.31 12.48 12.69
N ILE A 897 8.86 12.51 13.95
CA ILE A 897 9.72 12.55 15.14
C ILE A 897 10.39 11.19 15.32
N THR A 898 11.71 11.12 15.19
CA THR A 898 12.48 9.86 15.29
C THR A 898 12.71 9.43 16.73
N ASP A 899 12.81 10.37 17.66
CA ASP A 899 12.94 10.08 19.08
C ASP A 899 11.61 9.59 19.68
N SER A 900 11.67 8.48 20.42
CA SER A 900 10.46 7.86 20.95
C SER A 900 9.81 8.63 22.10
N SER A 901 10.59 9.39 22.87
CA SER A 901 10.10 10.15 24.03
C SER A 901 9.45 11.44 23.56
N GLU A 902 10.13 12.17 22.67
CA GLU A 902 9.60 13.37 22.02
C GLU A 902 8.31 13.07 21.25
N ARG A 903 8.25 11.93 20.56
CA ARG A 903 7.00 11.47 19.92
C ARG A 903 5.88 11.27 20.93
N ILE A 904 6.14 10.68 22.10
CA ILE A 904 5.12 10.42 23.12
C ILE A 904 4.59 11.74 23.68
N GLU A 905 5.46 12.72 23.94
CA GLU A 905 5.10 14.06 24.41
C GLU A 905 4.21 14.80 23.39
N ALA A 906 4.60 14.79 22.12
CA ALA A 906 3.80 15.36 21.03
C ALA A 906 2.40 14.71 20.95
N GLN A 907 2.33 13.37 21.11
CA GLN A 907 1.05 12.67 21.15
C GLN A 907 0.19 13.02 22.39
N GLU A 908 0.80 13.41 23.52
CA GLU A 908 0.07 13.89 24.71
C GLU A 908 -0.47 15.31 24.53
N GLU A 909 0.29 16.16 23.85
CA GLU A 909 -0.15 17.49 23.46
C GLU A 909 -1.39 17.41 22.55
N ILE A 910 -1.36 16.51 21.56
CA ILE A 910 -2.50 16.27 20.67
C ILE A 910 -3.72 15.76 21.45
N ALA A 911 -3.52 14.86 22.41
CA ALA A 911 -4.58 14.44 23.32
C ALA A 911 -5.14 15.62 24.15
N ALA A 912 -4.33 16.61 24.53
CA ALA A 912 -4.80 17.82 25.18
C ALA A 912 -5.63 18.72 24.23
N ARG A 913 -5.21 18.85 22.97
CA ARG A 913 -5.95 19.58 21.93
C ARG A 913 -7.33 18.99 21.69
N TRP A 914 -7.45 17.66 21.62
CA TRP A 914 -8.74 16.96 21.52
C TRP A 914 -9.65 17.21 22.73
N ARG A 915 -9.10 17.22 23.95
CA ARG A 915 -9.87 17.56 25.16
C ARG A 915 -10.38 19.01 25.12
N GLY A 916 -9.54 19.95 24.68
CA GLY A 916 -9.94 21.35 24.49
C GLY A 916 -10.98 21.53 23.39
N TRP A 917 -10.88 20.78 22.29
CA TRP A 917 -11.88 20.74 21.23
C TRP A 917 -13.23 20.24 21.74
N TRP A 918 -13.26 19.13 22.47
CA TRP A 918 -14.49 18.57 23.03
C TRP A 918 -15.19 19.53 24.01
N LYS A 919 -14.40 20.19 24.87
CA LYS A 919 -14.92 21.19 25.79
C LYS A 919 -15.61 22.35 25.06
N ARG A 920 -14.98 22.92 24.04
CA ARG A 920 -15.57 23.99 23.22
C ARG A 920 -16.82 23.54 22.45
N ARG A 921 -16.83 22.30 21.94
CA ARG A 921 -17.98 21.74 21.21
C ARG A 921 -19.18 21.51 22.12
N SER A 922 -18.96 20.93 23.30
CA SER A 922 -20.02 20.70 24.29
C SER A 922 -20.60 22.01 24.83
N GLU A 923 -19.76 23.04 25.00
CA GLU A 923 -20.20 24.40 25.34
C GLU A 923 -21.03 25.05 24.22
N ARG A 924 -20.67 24.87 22.93
CA ARG A 924 -21.46 25.36 21.77
C ARG A 924 -22.80 24.65 21.57
N SER A 925 -22.90 23.38 21.94
CA SER A 925 -24.15 22.60 21.88
C SER A 925 -25.19 23.07 22.92
N ALA A 926 -24.73 23.71 24.01
CA ALA A 926 -25.57 24.15 25.10
C ALA A 926 -26.15 25.58 24.94
N ASP A 927 -25.69 26.36 23.96
CA ASP A 927 -26.06 27.79 23.81
C ASP A 927 -26.24 28.18 22.33
N PRO A 928 -27.46 28.47 21.82
CA PRO A 928 -27.67 28.78 20.41
C PRO A 928 -27.25 30.20 20.00
N VAL A 929 -26.82 31.06 20.93
CA VAL A 929 -26.66 32.50 20.66
C VAL A 929 -25.50 33.10 21.46
N LYS A 930 -24.27 33.07 20.88
CA LYS A 930 -23.37 34.23 20.70
C LYS A 930 -21.95 33.84 20.24
N MET A 931 -21.39 34.75 19.45
CA MET A 931 -20.21 34.65 18.59
C MET A 931 -18.86 34.53 19.33
N ASN A 932 -17.86 33.97 18.63
CA ASN A 932 -16.39 34.06 18.90
C ASN A 932 -15.90 35.53 18.99
N PRO A 933 -14.67 35.91 19.46
CA PRO A 933 -13.37 35.18 19.49
C PRO A 933 -12.55 35.37 20.82
N PRO A 934 -11.27 34.92 20.98
CA PRO A 934 -10.36 34.30 20.01
C PRO A 934 -9.81 32.90 20.32
N ARG A 935 -9.52 32.22 19.20
CA ARG A 935 -8.59 31.10 19.02
C ARG A 935 -7.18 31.57 19.40
N ASP A 936 -6.47 30.84 20.23
CA ASP A 936 -5.00 30.83 20.25
C ASP A 936 -4.43 29.63 21.02
N ARG A 937 -3.31 29.13 20.47
CA ARG A 937 -2.41 28.02 20.88
C ARG A 937 -2.71 26.63 20.33
#